data_AF-A0A8J9WQM2-F1
#
_entry.id   AF-A0A8J9WQM2-F1
#
_cell.length_a   1.000
_cell.length_b   1.000
_cell.length_c   1.000
_cell.angle_alpha   90.00
_cell.angle_beta   90.00
_cell.angle_gamma   90.00
#
_symmetry.space_group_name_H-M   'P 1'
#
loop_
_entity.id
_entity.type
_entity.pdbx_description
1 polymer ?
#
loop_
_entity_poly.entity_id
_entity_poly.type
_entity_poly.pdbx_seq_one_letter_code
_entity_poly.pdbx_strand_id
1 'polypeptide(L)'
;MDTEMISAPGCAPSGGDAVEGVLRNPDILRLLFSQLELRDLIRVGAACKQWFAVAESDEFWQTLDFQGRGIRQEEVLSIVKRHPHVLSLNIQGILHTARSLLALLTCLTSLRELSMGGGCLSEPELLQVHSNLSTLQQWTITHADLGRSSMTEVLLSHTTLPRLVLRKCRGSRLVVRCNALRELVIESCSFLSLAFSTPVLTSLELRDCQKIADVGLRAALTRLTALKSLDVSQSVPLSDDTLREVGLACTQVTRLKARNCPGLTLNAMQGFPDLRHLDLTGCDCIAPATAVPTLERWTNLESLTLDHCGLLTNLTLSLPRLRTISLRNCRALATVDLQCLWLEHLDLGPETSITVTVHVNGSSNAAGLDLARPQVLKRVVLASDAMTTLHWRCCPALEQAVLACPFLREAHFDSCNALSDEVLHTLGDGSRPPALPSRYAHLPLRGGCPRLRSLILHNCGGLRDAQLVSRSIEHLSLANCRGLTNLVLDCPLLQALQLEECNDLLNINLKAIGMTTLSLGTCPNLTSLRLSAPVLRSLDLKGCGMLSTLGLDCPALESLDATFCGRLGKGALAWVLNSSPPLHTLVLSVCSHLDANALEALGTLHTLRLLDLSYTEIQDLNLVFAACPGLETLKLSSCAFLREDALNALLPPLETRHAANMDTDDMSPVGPSQSKAAKRWHALTSLKELDVSYCSLSTAVLANIIARGSTLQVLAINGCAGATQEIWEGLHAPGAPVLSLQALSAVGCKKLRSCWLGLQPASAADAATQQRLLAANMYSPPSSFDTAWTQVPVSVSGLQTLRLGLSGVRSLALALPSLTSLDVNNTAELRCLELHCPALLTAYVQACKVLPGQLLERAFCGCTVLETLDAQHSEVPPAAPVHLRACCPHLRVFLHTSAPEPPASPGPFCESPESSG
;
A
#
# COMPACT_ATOMS: atom_id res chain seq x y z
N MET A 1 -53.35 -9.96 32.04
CA MET A 1 -54.17 -10.23 33.22
C MET A 1 -53.78 -11.61 33.71
N ASP A 2 -53.09 -11.85 34.82
CA ASP A 2 -52.58 -11.00 35.92
C ASP A 2 -51.38 -11.75 36.54
N THR A 3 -50.19 -11.14 36.54
CA THR A 3 -49.37 -10.77 37.72
C THR A 3 -49.26 -11.79 38.86
N GLU A 4 -48.04 -12.27 39.12
CA GLU A 4 -47.44 -12.15 40.44
C GLU A 4 -45.91 -12.03 40.36
N MET A 5 -45.37 -11.26 41.30
CA MET A 5 -44.06 -10.62 41.33
C MET A 5 -43.34 -11.04 42.63
N ILE A 6 -42.02 -11.27 42.54
CA ILE A 6 -41.00 -11.15 43.59
C ILE A 6 -40.86 -12.26 44.66
N SER A 7 -39.76 -13.01 44.57
CA SER A 7 -38.68 -12.98 45.59
C SER A 7 -37.34 -13.46 45.01
N ALA A 8 -36.34 -12.57 44.98
CA ALA A 8 -34.93 -12.86 44.66
C ALA A 8 -34.16 -13.32 45.93
N PRO A 9 -32.83 -13.50 45.90
CA PRO A 9 -32.08 -14.54 45.19
C PRO A 9 -31.20 -15.36 46.17
N GLY A 10 -31.19 -16.68 46.05
CA GLY A 10 -30.18 -17.52 46.71
C GLY A 10 -28.95 -17.63 45.83
N CYS A 11 -27.86 -16.98 46.24
CA CYS A 11 -26.48 -17.09 45.74
C CYS A 11 -26.29 -17.38 44.25
N ALA A 12 -25.77 -16.38 43.52
CA ALA A 12 -25.01 -16.62 42.30
C ALA A 12 -24.00 -17.76 42.56
N PRO A 13 -23.95 -18.81 41.72
CA PRO A 13 -22.92 -19.81 41.87
C PRO A 13 -21.59 -19.10 41.69
N SER A 14 -20.68 -19.33 42.64
CA SER A 14 -19.27 -19.01 42.45
C SER A 14 -18.83 -19.53 41.08
N GLY A 15 -17.94 -18.84 40.36
CA GLY A 15 -17.54 -19.23 39.00
C GLY A 15 -17.02 -20.67 38.86
N GLY A 16 -16.77 -21.39 39.97
CA GLY A 16 -16.49 -22.83 40.01
C GLY A 16 -17.73 -23.75 39.91
N ASP A 17 -18.88 -23.39 40.50
CA ASP A 17 -20.09 -24.24 40.52
C ASP A 17 -20.79 -24.32 39.16
N ALA A 18 -20.72 -23.24 38.37
CA ALA A 18 -21.25 -23.24 37.00
C ALA A 18 -20.43 -24.14 36.08
N VAL A 19 -19.09 -24.15 36.24
CA VAL A 19 -18.19 -25.03 35.48
C VAL A 19 -18.38 -26.48 35.93
N GLU A 20 -18.55 -26.75 37.22
CA GLU A 20 -18.81 -28.10 37.72
C GLU A 20 -20.18 -28.63 37.27
N GLY A 21 -21.21 -27.78 37.22
CA GLY A 21 -22.52 -28.11 36.66
C GLY A 21 -22.49 -28.40 35.16
N VAL A 22 -21.69 -27.65 34.40
CA VAL A 22 -21.46 -27.88 32.96
C VAL A 22 -20.71 -29.19 32.72
N LEU A 23 -19.65 -29.46 33.48
CA LEU A 23 -18.83 -30.68 33.35
C LEU A 23 -19.51 -31.96 33.87
N ARG A 24 -20.63 -31.82 34.60
CA ARG A 24 -21.49 -32.94 35.03
C ARG A 24 -22.68 -33.17 34.10
N ASN A 25 -22.96 -32.30 33.14
CA ASN A 25 -24.08 -32.48 32.21
C ASN A 25 -23.65 -33.26 30.96
N PRO A 26 -24.16 -34.49 30.74
CA PRO A 26 -23.75 -35.33 29.61
C PRO A 26 -24.10 -34.72 28.24
N ASP A 27 -25.15 -33.93 28.12
CA ASP A 27 -25.56 -33.33 26.84
C ASP A 27 -24.64 -32.16 26.44
N ILE A 28 -24.17 -31.39 27.42
CA ILE A 28 -23.18 -30.33 27.17
C ILE A 28 -21.81 -30.94 26.86
N LEU A 29 -21.42 -32.00 27.57
CA LEU A 29 -20.19 -32.75 27.27
C LEU A 29 -20.23 -33.34 25.85
N ARG A 30 -21.38 -33.87 25.38
CA ARG A 30 -21.53 -34.34 23.99
C ARG A 30 -21.28 -33.23 22.98
N LEU A 31 -21.81 -32.04 23.23
CA LEU A 31 -21.65 -30.88 22.35
C LEU A 31 -20.19 -30.41 22.30
N LEU A 32 -19.50 -30.40 23.44
CA LEU A 32 -18.07 -30.08 23.52
C LEU A 32 -17.20 -31.15 22.84
N PHE A 33 -17.49 -32.44 23.07
CA PHE A 33 -16.70 -33.55 22.53
C PHE A 33 -16.90 -33.72 21.03
N SER A 34 -18.03 -33.27 20.47
CA SER A 34 -18.29 -33.26 19.01
C SER A 34 -17.27 -32.45 18.21
N GLN A 35 -16.55 -31.52 18.86
CA GLN A 35 -15.53 -30.67 18.24
C GLN A 35 -14.11 -31.24 18.37
N LEU A 36 -13.93 -32.35 19.08
CA LEU A 36 -12.62 -32.95 19.33
C LEU A 36 -12.26 -33.96 18.24
N GLU A 37 -11.00 -33.98 17.83
CA GLU A 37 -10.48 -35.07 17.00
C GLU A 37 -10.42 -36.39 17.78
N LEU A 38 -10.49 -37.52 17.08
CA LEU A 38 -10.47 -38.87 17.66
C LEU A 38 -9.33 -39.07 18.68
N ARG A 39 -8.17 -38.44 18.46
CA ARG A 39 -7.02 -38.52 19.38
C ARG A 39 -7.30 -37.86 20.73
N ASP A 40 -7.91 -36.68 20.71
CA ASP A 40 -8.19 -35.91 21.92
C ASP A 40 -9.43 -36.46 22.63
N LEU A 41 -10.40 -36.99 21.88
CA LEU A 41 -11.53 -37.74 22.43
C LEU A 41 -11.07 -38.93 23.29
N ILE A 42 -10.08 -39.70 22.82
CA ILE A 42 -9.50 -40.82 23.59
C ILE A 42 -8.81 -40.32 24.87
N ARG A 43 -8.10 -39.18 24.81
CA ARG A 43 -7.45 -38.59 25.99
C ARG A 43 -8.46 -38.12 27.03
N VAL A 44 -9.55 -37.50 26.58
CA VAL A 44 -10.64 -37.02 27.42
C VAL A 44 -11.39 -38.20 28.06
N GLY A 45 -11.61 -39.29 27.33
CA GLY A 45 -12.17 -40.53 27.87
C GLY A 45 -11.31 -41.18 28.96
N ALA A 46 -10.00 -40.95 28.97
CA ALA A 46 -9.10 -41.45 30.01
C ALA A 46 -9.12 -40.64 31.32
N ALA A 47 -9.79 -39.48 31.35
CA ALA A 47 -9.79 -38.58 32.50
C ALA A 47 -10.68 -39.06 33.66
N CYS A 48 -11.92 -39.47 33.38
CA CYS A 48 -12.86 -39.96 34.41
C CYS A 48 -13.96 -40.86 33.80
N LYS A 49 -14.67 -41.61 34.66
CA LYS A 49 -15.73 -42.56 34.23
C LYS A 49 -16.89 -41.90 33.47
N GLN A 50 -17.27 -40.68 33.86
CA GLN A 50 -18.36 -39.96 33.20
C GLN A 50 -17.96 -39.52 31.80
N TRP A 51 -16.76 -38.95 31.65
CA TRP A 51 -16.25 -38.51 30.36
C TRP A 51 -15.98 -39.71 29.45
N PHE A 52 -15.53 -40.84 30.01
CA PHE A 52 -15.46 -42.11 29.28
C PHE A 52 -16.82 -42.52 28.71
N ALA A 53 -17.88 -42.53 29.52
CA ALA A 53 -19.22 -42.92 29.07
C ALA A 53 -19.79 -41.99 27.98
N VAL A 54 -19.46 -40.70 28.01
CA VAL A 54 -19.86 -39.74 26.97
C VAL A 54 -19.01 -39.93 25.70
N ALA A 55 -17.69 -40.05 25.85
CA ALA A 55 -16.74 -40.24 24.75
C ALA A 55 -16.93 -41.59 24.02
N GLU A 56 -17.47 -42.62 24.69
CA GLU A 56 -17.79 -43.93 24.11
C GLU A 56 -19.07 -43.92 23.26
N SER A 57 -19.81 -42.81 23.19
CA SER A 57 -21.02 -42.73 22.36
C SER A 57 -20.70 -42.92 20.87
N ASP A 58 -21.46 -43.81 20.20
CA ASP A 58 -21.25 -44.17 18.79
C ASP A 58 -21.27 -42.98 17.81
N GLU A 59 -21.88 -41.85 18.19
CA GLU A 59 -21.90 -40.62 17.39
C GLU A 59 -20.51 -40.07 17.08
N PHE A 60 -19.55 -40.22 18.00
CA PHE A 60 -18.17 -39.75 17.83
C PHE A 60 -17.28 -40.74 17.06
N TRP A 61 -17.72 -42.00 16.92
CA TRP A 61 -16.95 -43.09 16.31
C TRP A 61 -17.44 -43.42 14.88
N GLN A 62 -18.27 -42.57 14.27
CA GLN A 62 -18.78 -42.78 12.92
C GLN A 62 -17.67 -42.72 11.85
N THR A 63 -16.59 -41.99 12.09
CA THR A 63 -15.46 -41.85 11.17
C THR A 63 -14.17 -42.26 11.86
N LEU A 64 -13.50 -43.29 11.36
CA LEU A 64 -12.26 -43.81 11.91
C LEU A 64 -11.14 -43.70 10.88
N ASP A 65 -10.12 -42.90 11.18
CA ASP A 65 -8.93 -42.77 10.35
C ASP A 65 -7.66 -43.24 11.05
N PHE A 66 -7.14 -44.37 10.60
CA PHE A 66 -5.94 -45.01 11.11
C PHE A 66 -4.70 -44.82 10.22
N GLN A 67 -4.78 -44.00 9.17
CA GLN A 67 -3.67 -43.78 8.26
C GLN A 67 -2.43 -43.25 8.99
N GLY A 68 -1.29 -43.95 8.80
CA GLY A 68 -0.01 -43.53 9.37
C GLY A 68 0.08 -43.59 10.90
N ARG A 69 -0.89 -44.22 11.58
CA ARG A 69 -0.95 -44.26 13.06
C ARG A 69 -0.25 -45.46 13.71
N GLY A 70 0.33 -46.37 12.92
CA GLY A 70 1.09 -47.53 13.44
C GLY A 70 0.26 -48.56 14.23
N ILE A 71 -1.07 -48.53 14.07
CA ILE A 71 -2.02 -49.40 14.78
C ILE A 71 -2.04 -50.80 14.16
N ARG A 72 -2.11 -51.84 14.99
CA ARG A 72 -2.15 -53.24 14.53
C ARG A 72 -3.57 -53.66 14.16
N GLN A 73 -3.70 -54.61 13.24
CA GLN A 73 -5.02 -55.13 12.79
C GLN A 73 -5.93 -55.64 13.93
N GLU A 74 -5.36 -56.24 14.98
CA GLU A 74 -6.12 -56.77 16.13
C GLU A 74 -6.76 -55.63 16.95
N GLU A 75 -6.05 -54.51 17.05
CA GLU A 75 -6.51 -53.31 17.74
C GLU A 75 -7.66 -52.66 16.98
N VAL A 76 -7.56 -52.57 15.64
CA VAL A 76 -8.65 -52.09 14.78
C VAL A 76 -9.90 -52.95 14.97
N LEU A 77 -9.75 -54.28 14.96
CA LEU A 77 -10.87 -55.19 15.15
C LEU A 77 -11.51 -55.03 16.54
N SER A 78 -10.71 -54.76 17.59
CA SER A 78 -11.23 -54.52 18.93
C SER A 78 -12.03 -53.21 19.05
N ILE A 79 -11.67 -52.19 18.27
CA ILE A 79 -12.37 -50.89 18.23
C ILE A 79 -13.67 -51.04 17.43
N VAL A 80 -13.60 -51.69 16.27
CA VAL A 80 -14.77 -51.92 15.40
C VAL A 80 -15.79 -52.84 16.06
N LYS A 81 -15.38 -53.84 16.85
CA LYS A 81 -16.30 -54.66 17.64
C LYS A 81 -17.05 -53.88 18.72
N ARG A 82 -16.45 -52.81 19.25
CA ARG A 82 -17.08 -51.92 20.24
C ARG A 82 -18.03 -50.92 19.58
N HIS A 83 -17.69 -50.46 18.37
CA HIS A 83 -18.48 -49.49 17.62
C HIS A 83 -18.90 -50.07 16.25
N PRO A 84 -20.02 -50.79 16.15
CA PRO A 84 -20.47 -51.42 14.90
C PRO A 84 -21.10 -50.43 13.90
N HIS A 85 -21.43 -49.20 14.33
CA HIS A 85 -22.12 -48.18 13.53
C HIS A 85 -21.19 -47.22 12.76
N VAL A 86 -19.93 -47.63 12.53
CA VAL A 86 -18.96 -46.83 11.76
C VAL A 86 -19.45 -46.65 10.32
N LEU A 87 -19.42 -45.41 9.83
CA LEU A 87 -19.82 -45.01 8.48
C LEU A 87 -18.63 -44.82 7.55
N SER A 88 -17.48 -44.35 8.06
CA SER A 88 -16.26 -44.13 7.28
C SER A 88 -15.05 -44.75 7.97
N LEU A 89 -14.31 -45.60 7.26
CA LEU A 89 -13.16 -46.32 7.79
C LEU A 89 -11.96 -46.18 6.85
N ASN A 90 -10.87 -45.58 7.35
CA ASN A 90 -9.58 -45.52 6.67
C ASN A 90 -8.56 -46.40 7.39
N ILE A 91 -8.16 -47.49 6.73
CA ILE A 91 -7.19 -48.48 7.20
C ILE A 91 -5.92 -48.50 6.34
N GLN A 92 -5.61 -47.39 5.66
CA GLN A 92 -4.42 -47.28 4.82
C GLN A 92 -3.13 -47.45 5.63
N GLY A 93 -2.22 -48.28 5.12
CA GLY A 93 -0.90 -48.52 5.71
C GLY A 93 -0.90 -49.59 6.81
N ILE A 94 -2.04 -50.20 7.11
CA ILE A 94 -2.12 -51.34 8.02
C ILE A 94 -2.02 -52.63 7.19
N LEU A 95 -1.15 -53.54 7.61
CA LEU A 95 -1.00 -54.86 7.00
C LEU A 95 -2.15 -55.76 7.48
N HIS A 96 -3.06 -56.09 6.56
CA HIS A 96 -4.18 -57.00 6.82
C HIS A 96 -3.97 -58.33 6.12
N THR A 97 -4.67 -59.36 6.59
CA THR A 97 -4.83 -60.63 5.90
C THR A 97 -6.29 -60.77 5.49
N ALA A 98 -6.59 -61.59 4.48
CA ALA A 98 -7.97 -61.91 4.12
C ALA A 98 -8.83 -62.36 5.33
N ARG A 99 -8.29 -63.06 6.33
CA ARG A 99 -9.09 -63.45 7.50
C ARG A 99 -9.41 -62.27 8.42
N SER A 100 -8.46 -61.37 8.65
CA SER A 100 -8.67 -60.21 9.52
C SER A 100 -9.55 -59.16 8.85
N LEU A 101 -9.41 -58.97 7.54
CA LEU A 101 -10.31 -58.11 6.76
C LEU A 101 -11.75 -58.65 6.81
N LEU A 102 -11.97 -59.95 6.60
CA LEU A 102 -13.31 -60.54 6.72
C LEU A 102 -13.91 -60.28 8.10
N ALA A 103 -13.16 -60.54 9.17
CA ALA A 103 -13.63 -60.34 10.53
C ALA A 103 -14.03 -58.87 10.79
N LEU A 104 -13.27 -57.91 10.25
CA LEU A 104 -13.60 -56.48 10.31
C LEU A 104 -14.89 -56.17 9.55
N LEU A 105 -14.97 -56.62 8.29
CA LEU A 105 -16.09 -56.30 7.41
C LEU A 105 -17.40 -56.95 7.87
N THR A 106 -17.36 -58.12 8.50
CA THR A 106 -18.57 -58.76 9.06
C THR A 106 -19.20 -57.97 10.21
N CYS A 107 -18.43 -57.12 10.90
CA CYS A 107 -18.94 -56.25 11.95
C CYS A 107 -19.52 -54.92 11.43
N LEU A 108 -19.22 -54.55 10.17
CA LEU A 108 -19.42 -53.21 9.63
C LEU A 108 -20.50 -53.19 8.54
N THR A 109 -21.76 -53.45 8.91
CA THR A 109 -22.88 -53.53 7.96
C THR A 109 -23.36 -52.16 7.45
N SER A 110 -23.05 -51.08 8.18
CA SER A 110 -23.51 -49.71 7.87
C SER A 110 -22.45 -48.85 7.15
N LEU A 111 -21.31 -49.45 6.77
CA LEU A 111 -20.16 -48.72 6.24
C LEU A 111 -20.47 -48.09 4.88
N ARG A 112 -20.31 -46.78 4.77
CA ARG A 112 -20.52 -45.98 3.56
C ARG A 112 -19.21 -45.68 2.83
N GLU A 113 -18.11 -45.52 3.56
CA GLU A 113 -16.81 -45.20 2.98
C GLU A 113 -15.74 -46.14 3.52
N LEU A 114 -14.98 -46.75 2.60
CA LEU A 114 -13.84 -47.59 2.91
C LEU A 114 -12.62 -47.09 2.16
N SER A 115 -11.57 -46.76 2.90
CA SER A 115 -10.25 -46.45 2.37
C SER A 115 -9.26 -47.50 2.84
N MET A 116 -8.62 -48.19 1.91
CA MET A 116 -7.66 -49.26 2.21
C MET A 116 -6.46 -49.23 1.27
N GLY A 117 -5.35 -49.83 1.70
CA GLY A 117 -4.14 -49.97 0.88
C GLY A 117 -2.85 -49.89 1.70
N GLY A 118 -1.70 -49.82 1.03
CA GLY A 118 -0.39 -49.94 1.69
C GLY A 118 0.08 -51.39 1.83
N GLY A 119 0.23 -52.09 0.70
CA GLY A 119 0.68 -53.48 0.65
C GLY A 119 0.22 -54.20 -0.62
N CYS A 120 0.43 -55.52 -0.70
CA CYS A 120 -0.14 -56.35 -1.75
C CYS A 120 -1.57 -56.75 -1.38
N LEU A 121 -2.56 -56.29 -2.14
CA LEU A 121 -3.95 -56.74 -2.01
C LEU A 121 -4.19 -57.93 -2.93
N SER A 122 -4.67 -59.01 -2.34
CA SER A 122 -5.00 -60.26 -3.02
C SER A 122 -6.48 -60.33 -3.41
N GLU A 123 -6.81 -61.14 -4.42
CA GLU A 123 -8.19 -61.36 -4.85
C GLU A 123 -9.19 -61.69 -3.71
N PRO A 124 -8.87 -62.58 -2.73
CA PRO A 124 -9.80 -62.86 -1.64
C PRO A 124 -10.12 -61.64 -0.76
N GLU A 125 -9.20 -60.69 -0.59
CA GLU A 125 -9.46 -59.45 0.15
C GLU A 125 -10.44 -58.53 -0.61
N LEU A 126 -10.29 -58.45 -1.93
CA LEU A 126 -11.17 -57.67 -2.80
C LEU A 126 -12.58 -58.30 -2.89
N LEU A 127 -12.66 -59.63 -2.96
CA LEU A 127 -13.91 -60.40 -2.96
C LEU A 127 -14.70 -60.25 -1.64
N GLN A 128 -14.01 -60.06 -0.51
CA GLN A 128 -14.66 -59.83 0.77
C GLN A 128 -15.35 -58.46 0.83
N VAL A 129 -14.73 -57.43 0.27
CA VAL A 129 -15.35 -56.10 0.13
C VAL A 129 -16.61 -56.22 -0.75
N HIS A 130 -16.51 -56.92 -1.88
CA HIS A 130 -17.63 -57.17 -2.78
C HIS A 130 -18.83 -57.85 -2.10
N SER A 131 -18.58 -58.87 -1.28
CA SER A 131 -19.63 -59.73 -0.72
C SER A 131 -20.27 -59.19 0.56
N ASN A 132 -19.57 -58.34 1.33
CA ASN A 132 -20.00 -57.96 2.68
C ASN A 132 -20.52 -56.51 2.81
N LEU A 133 -20.25 -55.61 1.84
CA LEU A 133 -20.53 -54.18 1.98
C LEU A 133 -21.59 -53.65 1.01
N SER A 134 -22.84 -54.07 1.16
CA SER A 134 -23.94 -53.63 0.27
C SER A 134 -24.29 -52.14 0.40
N THR A 135 -23.93 -51.48 1.50
CA THR A 135 -24.25 -50.07 1.81
C THR A 135 -23.18 -49.07 1.33
N LEU A 136 -22.07 -49.57 0.77
CA LEU A 136 -20.89 -48.78 0.42
C LEU A 136 -21.20 -47.74 -0.67
N GLN A 137 -20.89 -46.47 -0.36
CA GLN A 137 -21.01 -45.31 -1.25
C GLN A 137 -19.67 -44.96 -1.91
N GLN A 138 -18.56 -45.11 -1.21
CA GLN A 138 -17.23 -44.81 -1.74
C GLN A 138 -16.23 -45.88 -1.34
N TRP A 139 -15.47 -46.36 -2.32
CA TRP A 139 -14.34 -47.25 -2.09
C TRP A 139 -13.08 -46.60 -2.62
N THR A 140 -12.09 -46.43 -1.74
CA THR A 140 -10.79 -45.86 -2.09
C THR A 140 -9.70 -46.89 -1.86
N ILE A 141 -8.88 -47.13 -2.88
CA ILE A 141 -7.67 -47.95 -2.80
C ILE A 141 -6.47 -47.07 -3.11
N THR A 142 -5.51 -47.00 -2.19
CA THR A 142 -4.32 -46.14 -2.33
C THR A 142 -3.02 -46.91 -2.07
N HIS A 143 -2.00 -46.71 -2.89
CA HIS A 143 -0.65 -47.30 -2.69
C HIS A 143 -0.68 -48.83 -2.50
N ALA A 144 -1.46 -49.53 -3.33
CA ALA A 144 -1.61 -50.97 -3.26
C ALA A 144 -1.06 -51.67 -4.51
N ASP A 145 -0.41 -52.82 -4.33
CA ASP A 145 -0.10 -53.74 -5.42
C ASP A 145 -1.28 -54.72 -5.58
N LEU A 146 -2.05 -54.55 -6.65
CA LEU A 146 -3.21 -55.37 -6.95
C LEU A 146 -2.73 -56.60 -7.73
N GLY A 147 -2.59 -57.72 -7.03
CA GLY A 147 -2.12 -59.00 -7.57
C GLY A 147 -0.70 -59.37 -7.15
N ARG A 148 -0.43 -60.68 -6.99
CA ARG A 148 0.94 -61.21 -6.88
C ARG A 148 1.56 -61.29 -8.27
N SER A 149 2.89 -61.33 -8.36
CA SER A 149 3.67 -61.40 -9.61
C SER A 149 3.28 -62.51 -10.61
N SER A 150 2.41 -63.46 -10.23
CA SER A 150 1.85 -64.52 -11.08
C SER A 150 0.45 -64.21 -11.67
N MET A 151 -0.20 -63.10 -11.28
CA MET A 151 -1.57 -62.77 -11.69
C MET A 151 -1.61 -61.93 -12.97
N THR A 152 -2.42 -62.37 -13.93
CA THR A 152 -2.64 -61.68 -15.20
C THR A 152 -3.80 -60.69 -15.17
N GLU A 153 -4.73 -60.79 -14.21
CA GLU A 153 -5.95 -59.96 -14.15
C GLU A 153 -6.45 -59.76 -12.71
N VAL A 154 -6.91 -58.54 -12.40
CA VAL A 154 -7.55 -58.15 -11.13
C VAL A 154 -8.99 -57.73 -11.42
N LEU A 155 -9.95 -58.39 -10.79
CA LEU A 155 -11.37 -58.09 -10.90
C LEU A 155 -11.85 -57.30 -9.67
N LEU A 156 -12.31 -56.07 -9.90
CA LEU A 156 -13.08 -55.28 -8.94
C LEU A 156 -14.55 -55.34 -9.34
N SER A 157 -15.39 -55.93 -8.49
CA SER A 157 -16.83 -55.97 -8.74
C SER A 157 -17.60 -55.49 -7.52
N HIS A 158 -18.70 -54.76 -7.73
CA HIS A 158 -19.60 -54.30 -6.67
C HIS A 158 -20.98 -53.99 -7.22
N THR A 159 -22.04 -54.30 -6.47
CA THR A 159 -23.41 -54.17 -6.94
C THR A 159 -23.94 -52.74 -6.80
N THR A 160 -23.68 -52.07 -5.67
CA THR A 160 -24.29 -50.79 -5.29
C THR A 160 -23.36 -49.58 -5.32
N LEU A 161 -22.06 -49.75 -5.60
CA LEU A 161 -21.05 -48.71 -5.39
C LEU A 161 -21.17 -47.59 -6.44
N PRO A 162 -21.44 -46.33 -6.05
CA PRO A 162 -21.50 -45.21 -6.99
C PRO A 162 -20.13 -44.57 -7.27
N ARG A 163 -19.16 -44.65 -6.35
CA ARG A 163 -17.84 -44.01 -6.52
C ARG A 163 -16.67 -44.93 -6.15
N LEU A 164 -15.72 -45.09 -7.07
CA LEU A 164 -14.49 -45.88 -6.89
C LEU A 164 -13.27 -45.00 -7.17
N VAL A 165 -12.30 -45.01 -6.26
CA VAL A 165 -11.08 -44.21 -6.36
C VAL A 165 -9.87 -45.13 -6.22
N LEU A 166 -8.99 -45.15 -7.21
CA LEU A 166 -7.73 -45.87 -7.23
C LEU A 166 -6.59 -44.86 -7.35
N ARG A 167 -5.66 -44.84 -6.39
CA ARG A 167 -4.49 -43.95 -6.43
C ARG A 167 -3.20 -44.72 -6.22
N LYS A 168 -2.20 -44.50 -7.07
CA LYS A 168 -0.86 -45.11 -6.91
C LYS A 168 -0.91 -46.65 -6.79
N CYS A 169 -1.88 -47.27 -7.46
CA CYS A 169 -2.01 -48.72 -7.50
C CYS A 169 -1.18 -49.34 -8.63
N ARG A 170 -0.69 -50.55 -8.43
CA ARG A 170 0.06 -51.33 -9.44
C ARG A 170 -0.71 -52.60 -9.78
N GLY A 171 -0.54 -53.12 -10.99
CA GLY A 171 -1.18 -54.37 -11.43
C GLY A 171 -0.99 -54.57 -12.94
N SER A 172 -1.25 -55.78 -13.43
CA SER A 172 -1.14 -56.12 -14.87
C SER A 172 -2.37 -55.65 -15.65
N ARG A 173 -3.54 -56.25 -15.40
CA ARG A 173 -4.82 -55.88 -16.03
C ARG A 173 -5.87 -55.61 -14.97
N LEU A 174 -6.53 -54.45 -15.04
CA LEU A 174 -7.64 -54.10 -14.16
C LEU A 174 -8.98 -54.27 -14.88
N VAL A 175 -9.89 -55.02 -14.28
CA VAL A 175 -11.26 -55.19 -14.75
C VAL A 175 -12.24 -54.70 -13.70
N VAL A 176 -13.06 -53.72 -14.06
CA VAL A 176 -14.08 -53.14 -13.16
C VAL A 176 -15.48 -53.53 -13.64
N ARG A 177 -16.22 -54.25 -12.79
CA ARG A 177 -17.60 -54.71 -13.01
C ARG A 177 -18.52 -54.17 -11.92
N CYS A 178 -18.86 -52.89 -12.02
CA CYS A 178 -19.72 -52.21 -11.05
C CYS A 178 -20.93 -51.59 -11.75
N ASN A 179 -22.12 -52.19 -11.57
CA ASN A 179 -23.31 -51.82 -12.33
C ASN A 179 -23.94 -50.48 -11.92
N ALA A 180 -23.68 -50.02 -10.69
CA ALA A 180 -24.17 -48.74 -10.16
C ALA A 180 -23.13 -47.61 -10.17
N LEU A 181 -21.94 -47.86 -10.73
CA LEU A 181 -20.81 -46.93 -10.67
C LEU A 181 -21.04 -45.70 -11.55
N ARG A 182 -21.03 -44.51 -10.94
CA ARG A 182 -21.23 -43.21 -11.60
C ARG A 182 -19.93 -42.43 -11.76
N GLU A 183 -18.99 -42.62 -10.84
CA GLU A 183 -17.69 -41.95 -10.81
C GLU A 183 -16.55 -42.96 -10.60
N LEU A 184 -15.56 -42.91 -11.48
CA LEU A 184 -14.34 -43.71 -11.38
C LEU A 184 -13.12 -42.79 -11.49
N VAL A 185 -12.25 -42.83 -10.49
CA VAL A 185 -10.99 -42.07 -10.46
C VAL A 185 -9.84 -43.05 -10.42
N ILE A 186 -8.90 -42.92 -11.34
CA ILE A 186 -7.65 -43.69 -11.41
C ILE A 186 -6.52 -42.68 -11.60
N GLU A 187 -5.64 -42.58 -10.61
CA GLU A 187 -4.61 -41.54 -10.54
C GLU A 187 -3.24 -42.14 -10.22
N SER A 188 -2.24 -41.84 -11.06
CA SER A 188 -0.87 -42.36 -10.92
C SER A 188 -0.80 -43.89 -10.79
N CYS A 189 -1.73 -44.60 -11.41
CA CYS A 189 -1.78 -46.06 -11.39
C CYS A 189 -0.97 -46.65 -12.55
N SER A 190 -0.35 -47.81 -12.31
CA SER A 190 0.58 -48.42 -13.27
C SER A 190 0.02 -49.73 -13.84
N PHE A 191 -1.19 -49.69 -14.39
CA PHE A 191 -1.82 -50.82 -15.10
C PHE A 191 -1.34 -50.90 -16.56
N LEU A 192 -1.29 -52.11 -17.14
CA LEU A 192 -0.99 -52.30 -18.56
C LEU A 192 -2.26 -52.27 -19.43
N SER A 193 -3.37 -52.76 -18.90
CA SER A 193 -4.65 -52.86 -19.59
C SER A 193 -5.83 -52.60 -18.65
N LEU A 194 -6.89 -51.98 -19.19
CA LEU A 194 -8.14 -51.70 -18.50
C LEU A 194 -9.29 -52.39 -19.23
N ALA A 195 -10.27 -52.90 -18.49
CA ALA A 195 -11.56 -53.29 -19.04
C ALA A 195 -12.69 -52.84 -18.11
N PHE A 196 -13.65 -52.10 -18.67
CA PHE A 196 -14.79 -51.58 -17.93
C PHE A 196 -16.09 -52.25 -18.39
N SER A 197 -16.88 -52.69 -17.41
CA SER A 197 -18.25 -53.16 -17.58
C SER A 197 -19.14 -52.39 -16.60
N THR A 198 -19.28 -51.09 -16.85
CA THR A 198 -19.93 -50.11 -15.97
C THR A 198 -20.87 -49.23 -16.81
N PRO A 199 -22.11 -49.68 -17.10
CA PRO A 199 -22.96 -49.06 -18.12
C PRO A 199 -23.50 -47.68 -17.75
N VAL A 200 -23.53 -47.34 -16.46
CA VAL A 200 -24.07 -46.05 -15.94
C VAL A 200 -22.98 -45.06 -15.55
N LEU A 201 -21.72 -45.31 -15.93
CA LEU A 201 -20.59 -44.47 -15.57
C LEU A 201 -20.69 -43.10 -16.27
N THR A 202 -20.73 -42.03 -15.48
CA THR A 202 -20.90 -40.65 -15.97
C THR A 202 -19.63 -39.82 -15.92
N SER A 203 -18.72 -40.10 -14.98
CA SER A 203 -17.45 -39.40 -14.82
C SER A 203 -16.31 -40.41 -14.70
N LEU A 204 -15.29 -40.24 -15.54
CA LEU A 204 -14.07 -41.03 -15.52
C LEU A 204 -12.86 -40.12 -15.51
N GLU A 205 -12.00 -40.28 -14.52
CA GLU A 205 -10.74 -39.58 -14.39
C GLU A 205 -9.58 -40.57 -14.45
N LEU A 206 -8.74 -40.42 -15.47
CA LEU A 206 -7.54 -41.22 -15.75
C LEU A 206 -6.34 -40.28 -15.77
N ARG A 207 -5.80 -39.97 -14.59
CA ARG A 207 -4.69 -39.01 -14.44
C ARG A 207 -3.35 -39.73 -14.25
N ASP A 208 -2.32 -39.26 -14.94
CA ASP A 208 -0.92 -39.75 -14.80
C ASP A 208 -0.79 -41.29 -14.95
N CYS A 209 -1.53 -41.87 -15.89
CA CYS A 209 -1.55 -43.31 -16.13
C CYS A 209 -0.61 -43.71 -17.28
N GLN A 210 0.70 -43.58 -17.08
CA GLN A 210 1.70 -43.65 -18.17
C GLN A 210 1.93 -45.06 -18.75
N LYS A 211 1.56 -46.13 -18.04
CA LYS A 211 1.82 -47.52 -18.46
C LYS A 211 0.70 -48.16 -19.28
N ILE A 212 -0.46 -47.50 -19.40
CA ILE A 212 -1.62 -48.06 -20.09
C ILE A 212 -1.41 -47.93 -21.60
N ALA A 213 -1.47 -49.05 -22.33
CA ALA A 213 -1.35 -49.02 -23.78
C ALA A 213 -2.55 -48.33 -24.45
N ASP A 214 -2.29 -47.52 -25.48
CA ASP A 214 -3.30 -46.74 -26.22
C ASP A 214 -4.47 -47.59 -26.75
N VAL A 215 -4.16 -48.73 -27.37
CA VAL A 215 -5.17 -49.69 -27.87
C VAL A 215 -6.03 -50.25 -26.72
N GLY A 216 -5.41 -50.52 -25.58
CA GLY A 216 -6.12 -50.99 -24.38
C GLY A 216 -7.05 -49.92 -23.81
N LEU A 217 -6.60 -48.66 -23.81
CA LEU A 217 -7.39 -47.52 -23.36
C LEU A 217 -8.59 -47.27 -24.30
N ARG A 218 -8.37 -47.30 -25.62
CA ARG A 218 -9.41 -47.20 -26.65
C ARG A 218 -10.51 -48.24 -26.45
N ALA A 219 -10.12 -49.51 -26.29
CA ALA A 219 -11.06 -50.61 -26.07
C ALA A 219 -11.80 -50.48 -24.71
N ALA A 220 -11.19 -49.87 -23.70
CA ALA A 220 -11.84 -49.65 -22.41
C ALA A 220 -12.89 -48.53 -22.49
N LEU A 221 -12.53 -47.40 -23.11
CA LEU A 221 -13.34 -46.19 -23.17
C LEU A 221 -14.54 -46.29 -24.12
N THR A 222 -14.40 -46.95 -25.27
CA THR A 222 -15.48 -47.11 -26.28
C THR A 222 -16.71 -47.86 -25.79
N ARG A 223 -16.63 -48.54 -24.63
CA ARG A 223 -17.78 -49.20 -23.98
C ARG A 223 -18.61 -48.30 -23.06
N LEU A 224 -18.15 -47.08 -22.77
CA LEU A 224 -18.74 -46.18 -21.77
C LEU A 224 -19.69 -45.15 -22.38
N THR A 225 -20.78 -45.62 -22.99
CA THR A 225 -21.68 -44.76 -23.80
C THR A 225 -22.46 -43.69 -23.00
N ALA A 226 -22.56 -43.84 -21.67
CA ALA A 226 -23.24 -42.88 -20.78
C ALA A 226 -22.30 -41.78 -20.22
N LEU A 227 -21.04 -41.75 -20.64
CA LEU A 227 -20.03 -40.86 -20.09
C LEU A 227 -20.32 -39.39 -20.42
N LYS A 228 -20.27 -38.52 -19.41
CA LYS A 228 -20.48 -37.06 -19.52
C LYS A 228 -19.20 -36.26 -19.28
N SER A 229 -18.28 -36.79 -18.46
CA SER A 229 -17.02 -36.15 -18.10
C SER A 229 -15.88 -37.16 -18.25
N LEU A 230 -14.85 -36.77 -19.02
CA LEU A 230 -13.65 -37.55 -19.23
C LEU A 230 -12.42 -36.69 -18.92
N ASP A 231 -11.56 -37.17 -18.04
CA ASP A 231 -10.23 -36.59 -17.78
C ASP A 231 -9.17 -37.63 -18.11
N VAL A 232 -8.27 -37.32 -19.04
CA VAL A 232 -7.14 -38.16 -19.49
C VAL A 232 -5.81 -37.41 -19.34
N SER A 233 -5.73 -36.49 -18.38
CA SER A 233 -4.56 -35.63 -18.19
C SER A 233 -3.29 -36.41 -17.85
N GLN A 234 -2.14 -35.95 -18.37
CA GLN A 234 -0.81 -36.56 -18.21
C GLN A 234 -0.72 -37.99 -18.77
N SER A 235 -1.52 -38.33 -19.79
CA SER A 235 -1.42 -39.63 -20.46
C SER A 235 -0.41 -39.57 -21.61
N VAL A 236 0.76 -40.18 -21.43
CA VAL A 236 1.86 -40.15 -22.42
C VAL A 236 1.56 -40.89 -23.74
N PRO A 237 0.84 -42.03 -23.79
CA PRO A 237 0.67 -42.77 -25.04
C PRO A 237 -0.63 -42.46 -25.82
N LEU A 238 -1.41 -41.43 -25.45
CA LEU A 238 -2.73 -41.22 -26.06
C LEU A 238 -2.63 -40.69 -27.49
N SER A 239 -3.20 -41.43 -28.46
CA SER A 239 -3.25 -41.04 -29.86
C SER A 239 -4.55 -40.32 -30.24
N ASP A 240 -4.49 -39.50 -31.30
CA ASP A 240 -5.65 -38.82 -31.88
C ASP A 240 -6.76 -39.80 -32.28
N ASP A 241 -6.39 -40.94 -32.85
CA ASP A 241 -7.34 -41.98 -33.26
C ASP A 241 -8.11 -42.57 -32.08
N THR A 242 -7.46 -42.70 -30.92
CA THR A 242 -8.12 -43.20 -29.71
C THR A 242 -9.22 -42.26 -29.25
N LEU A 243 -8.94 -40.97 -29.12
CA LEU A 243 -9.97 -40.01 -28.70
C LEU A 243 -11.05 -39.80 -29.76
N ARG A 244 -10.70 -39.89 -31.05
CA ARG A 244 -11.68 -39.81 -32.13
C ARG A 244 -12.69 -40.94 -32.06
N GLU A 245 -12.24 -42.18 -31.89
CA GLU A 245 -13.12 -43.34 -31.72
C GLU A 245 -13.92 -43.28 -30.41
N VAL A 246 -13.31 -42.81 -29.32
CA VAL A 246 -14.00 -42.61 -28.05
C VAL A 246 -15.09 -41.56 -28.17
N GLY A 247 -14.86 -40.45 -28.87
CA GLY A 247 -15.89 -39.44 -29.12
C GLY A 247 -17.07 -39.97 -29.91
N LEU A 248 -16.80 -40.79 -30.94
CA LEU A 248 -17.85 -41.44 -31.73
C LEU A 248 -18.72 -42.41 -30.91
N ALA A 249 -18.13 -43.07 -29.90
CA ALA A 249 -18.86 -43.98 -29.01
C ALA A 249 -19.55 -43.26 -27.83
N CYS A 250 -18.88 -42.27 -27.23
CA CYS A 250 -19.29 -41.56 -26.02
C CYS A 250 -19.85 -40.16 -26.38
N THR A 251 -20.97 -40.13 -27.09
CA THR A 251 -21.52 -38.88 -27.66
C THR A 251 -22.11 -37.91 -26.63
N GLN A 252 -22.30 -38.34 -25.37
CA GLN A 252 -22.83 -37.52 -24.27
C GLN A 252 -21.76 -36.74 -23.49
N VAL A 253 -20.49 -36.84 -23.89
CA VAL A 253 -19.39 -36.14 -23.20
C VAL A 253 -19.51 -34.64 -23.42
N THR A 254 -19.67 -33.91 -22.31
CA THR A 254 -19.77 -32.44 -22.27
C THR A 254 -18.53 -31.80 -21.65
N ARG A 255 -17.74 -32.57 -20.90
CA ARG A 255 -16.48 -32.14 -20.26
C ARG A 255 -15.34 -33.05 -20.66
N LEU A 256 -14.31 -32.47 -21.25
CA LEU A 256 -13.08 -33.17 -21.61
C LEU A 256 -11.85 -32.42 -21.11
N LYS A 257 -11.03 -33.12 -20.31
CA LYS A 257 -9.73 -32.61 -19.85
C LYS A 257 -8.63 -33.53 -20.38
N ALA A 258 -7.66 -32.97 -21.08
CA ALA A 258 -6.51 -33.69 -21.61
C ALA A 258 -5.24 -32.86 -21.42
N ARG A 259 -4.93 -32.49 -20.17
CA ARG A 259 -3.75 -31.65 -19.87
C ARG A 259 -2.45 -32.42 -20.11
N ASN A 260 -1.42 -31.75 -20.61
CA ASN A 260 -0.07 -32.28 -20.87
C ASN A 260 -0.08 -33.59 -21.68
N CYS A 261 -0.90 -33.64 -22.72
CA CYS A 261 -0.91 -34.72 -23.69
C CYS A 261 -0.26 -34.21 -24.99
N PRO A 262 1.08 -34.30 -25.13
CA PRO A 262 1.82 -33.61 -26.20
C PRO A 262 1.49 -34.14 -27.59
N GLY A 263 1.08 -35.40 -27.71
CA GLY A 263 0.73 -36.03 -28.99
C GLY A 263 -0.67 -35.71 -29.52
N LEU A 264 -1.51 -35.02 -28.74
CA LEU A 264 -2.89 -34.75 -29.13
C LEU A 264 -3.01 -33.51 -30.02
N THR A 265 -3.76 -33.65 -31.12
CA THR A 265 -4.24 -32.53 -31.92
C THR A 265 -5.74 -32.29 -31.69
N LEU A 266 -6.23 -31.12 -32.09
CA LEU A 266 -7.67 -30.84 -32.02
C LEU A 266 -8.51 -31.75 -32.91
N ASN A 267 -7.93 -32.38 -33.94
CA ASN A 267 -8.66 -33.33 -34.79
C ASN A 267 -9.11 -34.57 -34.02
N ALA A 268 -8.37 -34.97 -32.97
CA ALA A 268 -8.73 -36.04 -32.05
C ALA A 268 -10.12 -35.84 -31.42
N MET A 269 -10.51 -34.59 -31.26
CA MET A 269 -11.70 -34.20 -30.50
C MET A 269 -12.94 -34.04 -31.37
N GLN A 270 -12.82 -34.16 -32.71
CA GLN A 270 -13.96 -34.01 -33.63
C GLN A 270 -15.09 -35.01 -33.37
N GLY A 271 -14.78 -36.14 -32.70
CA GLY A 271 -15.77 -37.14 -32.32
C GLY A 271 -16.74 -36.66 -31.24
N PHE A 272 -16.47 -35.58 -30.50
CA PHE A 272 -17.32 -35.09 -29.41
C PHE A 272 -18.18 -33.90 -29.87
N PRO A 273 -19.49 -34.08 -30.15
CA PRO A 273 -20.32 -33.05 -30.76
C PRO A 273 -20.87 -32.00 -29.77
N ASP A 274 -21.06 -32.34 -28.50
CA ASP A 274 -21.76 -31.50 -27.51
C ASP A 274 -20.85 -31.02 -26.37
N LEU A 275 -19.57 -30.75 -26.69
CA LEU A 275 -18.61 -30.24 -25.71
C LEU A 275 -19.01 -28.85 -25.19
N ARG A 276 -18.99 -28.71 -23.86
CA ARG A 276 -19.22 -27.46 -23.13
C ARG A 276 -17.97 -26.95 -22.43
N HIS A 277 -17.13 -27.85 -21.92
CA HIS A 277 -15.87 -27.48 -21.29
C HIS A 277 -14.74 -28.34 -21.86
N LEU A 278 -13.71 -27.67 -22.38
CA LEU A 278 -12.53 -28.30 -22.97
C LEU A 278 -11.27 -27.69 -22.35
N ASP A 279 -10.36 -28.57 -21.92
CA ASP A 279 -9.11 -28.19 -21.29
C ASP A 279 -7.95 -28.99 -21.88
N LEU A 280 -7.10 -28.28 -22.63
CA LEU A 280 -5.94 -28.81 -23.33
C LEU A 280 -4.66 -28.12 -22.87
N THR A 281 -4.59 -27.76 -21.58
CA THR A 281 -3.40 -27.13 -21.00
C THR A 281 -2.14 -27.95 -21.29
N GLY A 282 -1.09 -27.35 -21.86
CA GLY A 282 0.17 -28.02 -22.15
C GLY A 282 0.13 -29.00 -23.33
N CYS A 283 -0.86 -28.90 -24.22
CA CYS A 283 -0.88 -29.63 -25.48
C CYS A 283 -0.13 -28.85 -26.57
N ASP A 284 1.12 -29.25 -26.83
CA ASP A 284 1.98 -28.52 -27.78
C ASP A 284 1.57 -28.69 -29.25
N CYS A 285 0.94 -29.80 -29.64
CA CYS A 285 0.57 -30.07 -31.04
C CYS A 285 -0.65 -29.28 -31.57
N ILE A 286 -1.14 -28.29 -30.82
CA ILE A 286 -2.27 -27.45 -31.24
C ILE A 286 -1.77 -26.36 -32.19
N ALA A 287 -1.85 -26.64 -33.49
CA ALA A 287 -1.52 -25.69 -34.54
C ALA A 287 -2.72 -24.77 -34.89
N PRO A 288 -2.50 -23.48 -35.21
CA PRO A 288 -3.57 -22.54 -35.58
C PRO A 288 -4.47 -23.03 -36.73
N ALA A 289 -3.86 -23.66 -37.75
CA ALA A 289 -4.55 -24.11 -38.95
C ALA A 289 -5.63 -25.18 -38.68
N THR A 290 -5.44 -26.00 -37.65
CA THR A 290 -6.41 -27.03 -37.23
C THR A 290 -7.32 -26.55 -36.09
N ALA A 291 -6.89 -25.52 -35.34
CA ALA A 291 -7.62 -25.04 -34.18
C ALA A 291 -8.92 -24.32 -34.54
N VAL A 292 -8.86 -23.30 -35.39
CA VAL A 292 -10.02 -22.45 -35.70
C VAL A 292 -11.18 -23.26 -36.31
N PRO A 293 -11.00 -24.06 -37.37
CA PRO A 293 -12.11 -24.75 -38.02
C PRO A 293 -12.74 -25.83 -37.13
N THR A 294 -11.97 -26.39 -36.20
CA THR A 294 -12.45 -27.43 -35.28
C THR A 294 -13.19 -26.81 -34.10
N LEU A 295 -12.64 -25.75 -33.51
CA LEU A 295 -13.23 -25.06 -32.36
C LEU A 295 -14.58 -24.43 -32.72
N GLU A 296 -14.71 -23.81 -33.90
CA GLU A 296 -15.96 -23.18 -34.37
C GLU A 296 -17.12 -24.18 -34.56
N ARG A 297 -16.84 -25.49 -34.67
CA ARG A 297 -17.89 -26.52 -34.72
C ARG A 297 -18.56 -26.75 -33.37
N TRP A 298 -17.89 -26.46 -32.26
CA TRP A 298 -18.44 -26.63 -30.92
C TRP A 298 -19.25 -25.41 -30.49
N THR A 299 -20.43 -25.25 -31.09
CA THR A 299 -21.32 -24.10 -30.82
C THR A 299 -21.83 -24.03 -29.39
N ASN A 300 -21.79 -25.14 -28.65
CA ASN A 300 -22.19 -25.23 -27.24
C ASN A 300 -21.02 -25.03 -26.25
N LEU A 301 -19.81 -24.73 -26.74
CA LEU A 301 -18.65 -24.54 -25.88
C LEU A 301 -18.83 -23.30 -24.99
N GLU A 302 -18.80 -23.50 -23.68
CA GLU A 302 -18.92 -22.46 -22.66
C GLU A 302 -17.55 -22.08 -22.07
N SER A 303 -16.62 -23.05 -21.97
CA SER A 303 -15.27 -22.86 -21.42
C SER A 303 -14.19 -23.53 -22.26
N LEU A 304 -13.12 -22.79 -22.56
CA LEU A 304 -11.96 -23.27 -23.30
C LEU A 304 -10.64 -22.89 -22.59
N THR A 305 -9.82 -23.88 -22.26
CA THR A 305 -8.49 -23.66 -21.66
C THR A 305 -7.42 -24.21 -22.60
N LEU A 306 -6.56 -23.32 -23.13
CA LEU A 306 -5.43 -23.64 -24.00
C LEU A 306 -4.11 -23.10 -23.41
N ASP A 307 -3.96 -23.13 -22.09
CA ASP A 307 -2.78 -22.61 -21.42
C ASP A 307 -1.52 -23.42 -21.81
N HIS A 308 -0.36 -22.78 -21.84
CA HIS A 308 0.92 -23.41 -22.15
C HIS A 308 0.99 -24.11 -23.53
N CYS A 309 0.15 -23.73 -24.49
CA CYS A 309 0.21 -24.30 -25.86
C CYS A 309 1.31 -23.60 -26.68
N GLY A 310 2.46 -24.28 -26.85
CA GLY A 310 3.67 -23.68 -27.43
C GLY A 310 3.60 -23.33 -28.92
N LEU A 311 2.80 -24.04 -29.72
CA LEU A 311 2.71 -23.85 -31.19
C LEU A 311 1.57 -22.92 -31.63
N LEU A 312 0.70 -22.48 -30.71
CA LEU A 312 -0.43 -21.64 -31.05
C LEU A 312 0.05 -20.21 -31.33
N THR A 313 0.08 -19.81 -32.61
CA THR A 313 0.53 -18.47 -33.01
C THR A 313 -0.59 -17.45 -33.17
N ASN A 314 -1.76 -17.86 -33.66
CA ASN A 314 -2.89 -16.98 -33.87
C ASN A 314 -4.19 -17.71 -33.50
N LEU A 315 -5.14 -16.99 -32.92
CA LEU A 315 -6.44 -17.54 -32.57
C LEU A 315 -7.55 -16.57 -32.97
N THR A 316 -8.37 -16.97 -33.95
CA THR A 316 -9.58 -16.26 -34.35
C THR A 316 -10.78 -17.14 -34.00
N LEU A 317 -11.70 -16.68 -33.15
CA LEU A 317 -12.88 -17.47 -32.77
C LEU A 317 -14.14 -16.61 -32.74
N SER A 318 -15.24 -17.16 -33.28
CA SER A 318 -16.59 -16.67 -33.03
C SER A 318 -17.45 -17.82 -32.51
N LEU A 319 -17.63 -17.86 -31.18
CA LEU A 319 -18.42 -18.89 -30.51
C LEU A 319 -19.60 -18.23 -29.79
N PRO A 320 -20.84 -18.70 -30.03
CA PRO A 320 -22.04 -18.02 -29.55
C PRO A 320 -22.26 -18.18 -28.04
N ARG A 321 -21.71 -19.24 -27.43
CA ARG A 321 -21.92 -19.58 -26.01
C ARG A 321 -20.69 -19.47 -25.13
N LEU A 322 -19.54 -19.09 -25.69
CA LEU A 322 -18.28 -19.07 -24.96
C LEU A 322 -18.31 -17.97 -23.90
N ARG A 323 -18.12 -18.36 -22.64
CA ARG A 323 -18.07 -17.46 -21.48
C ARG A 323 -16.66 -17.25 -20.97
N THR A 324 -15.84 -18.30 -21.01
CA THR A 324 -14.48 -18.26 -20.44
C THR A 324 -13.46 -18.82 -21.42
N ILE A 325 -12.37 -18.08 -21.62
CA ILE A 325 -11.21 -18.54 -22.38
C ILE A 325 -9.91 -18.20 -21.65
N SER A 326 -9.01 -19.18 -21.57
CA SER A 326 -7.68 -18.99 -20.96
C SER A 326 -6.60 -19.37 -21.96
N LEU A 327 -5.68 -18.42 -22.21
CA LEU A 327 -4.53 -18.53 -23.12
C LEU A 327 -3.24 -18.13 -22.38
N ARG A 328 -3.10 -18.53 -21.12
CA ARG A 328 -1.94 -18.20 -20.28
C ARG A 328 -0.70 -18.92 -20.78
N ASN A 329 0.45 -18.27 -20.66
CA ASN A 329 1.76 -18.79 -21.07
C ASN A 329 1.86 -19.39 -22.51
N CYS A 330 1.05 -18.93 -23.46
CA CYS A 330 1.18 -19.32 -24.88
C CYS A 330 2.34 -18.56 -25.54
N ARG A 331 3.52 -19.18 -25.61
CA ARG A 331 4.76 -18.47 -25.97
C ARG A 331 4.79 -17.95 -27.40
N ALA A 332 4.26 -18.69 -28.36
CA ALA A 332 4.26 -18.30 -29.77
C ALA A 332 3.06 -17.44 -30.18
N LEU A 333 2.10 -17.21 -29.26
CA LEU A 333 0.85 -16.52 -29.55
C LEU A 333 1.13 -15.04 -29.84
N ALA A 334 0.87 -14.62 -31.07
CA ALA A 334 1.09 -13.27 -31.57
C ALA A 334 -0.21 -12.49 -31.72
N THR A 335 -1.30 -13.13 -32.14
CA THR A 335 -2.60 -12.46 -32.31
C THR A 335 -3.79 -13.25 -31.75
N VAL A 336 -4.71 -12.54 -31.11
CA VAL A 336 -5.98 -13.08 -30.59
C VAL A 336 -7.12 -12.21 -31.11
N ASP A 337 -8.13 -12.84 -31.70
CA ASP A 337 -9.31 -12.20 -32.26
C ASP A 337 -10.56 -12.98 -31.82
N LEU A 338 -11.30 -12.43 -30.87
CA LEU A 338 -12.45 -13.10 -30.26
C LEU A 338 -13.72 -12.29 -30.49
N GLN A 339 -14.64 -12.88 -31.24
CA GLN A 339 -15.98 -12.37 -31.53
C GLN A 339 -17.03 -13.20 -30.78
N CYS A 340 -16.96 -13.17 -29.46
CA CYS A 340 -17.77 -13.99 -28.56
C CYS A 340 -18.62 -13.08 -27.67
N LEU A 341 -19.88 -12.86 -28.05
CA LEU A 341 -20.75 -11.86 -27.41
C LEU A 341 -21.04 -12.15 -25.92
N TRP A 342 -20.93 -13.41 -25.49
CA TRP A 342 -21.16 -13.81 -24.10
C TRP A 342 -19.87 -14.06 -23.31
N LEU A 343 -18.73 -13.61 -23.83
CA LEU A 343 -17.46 -13.81 -23.15
C LEU A 343 -17.35 -12.92 -21.90
N GLU A 344 -17.33 -13.54 -20.74
CA GLU A 344 -17.23 -12.89 -19.43
C GLU A 344 -15.76 -12.74 -19.01
N HIS A 345 -14.92 -13.74 -19.33
CA HIS A 345 -13.52 -13.81 -18.87
C HIS A 345 -12.55 -14.20 -19.99
N LEU A 346 -11.46 -13.42 -20.12
CA LEU A 346 -10.34 -13.68 -21.02
C LEU A 346 -9.03 -13.56 -20.22
N ASP A 347 -8.38 -14.69 -20.00
CA ASP A 347 -7.14 -14.76 -19.26
C ASP A 347 -5.93 -14.81 -20.22
N LEU A 348 -5.07 -13.80 -20.10
CA LEU A 348 -3.81 -13.65 -20.83
C LEU A 348 -2.64 -13.45 -19.88
N GLY A 349 -1.42 -13.70 -20.36
CA GLY A 349 -0.19 -13.54 -19.57
C GLY A 349 0.12 -14.70 -18.62
N PRO A 350 1.00 -14.50 -17.63
CA PRO A 350 1.37 -15.52 -16.65
C PRO A 350 0.28 -15.76 -15.60
N GLU A 351 0.26 -16.95 -15.00
CA GLU A 351 -0.58 -17.23 -13.82
C GLU A 351 -0.16 -16.28 -12.68
N THR A 352 -1.10 -15.45 -12.24
CA THR A 352 -0.91 -14.52 -11.12
C THR A 352 -0.90 -15.30 -9.81
N SER A 353 0.15 -16.09 -9.56
CA SER A 353 0.43 -16.78 -8.29
C SER A 353 1.85 -17.37 -8.23
N ILE A 354 2.87 -16.78 -8.87
CA ILE A 354 4.26 -17.19 -8.54
C ILE A 354 5.20 -15.97 -8.56
N THR A 355 5.40 -15.36 -7.39
CA THR A 355 6.73 -14.83 -7.05
C THR A 355 7.69 -16.02 -7.06
N VAL A 356 8.32 -16.29 -8.21
CA VAL A 356 9.32 -17.35 -8.31
C VAL A 356 10.54 -16.89 -7.53
N THR A 357 10.58 -17.19 -6.24
CA THR A 357 11.86 -17.40 -5.55
C THR A 357 12.47 -18.64 -6.17
N VAL A 358 13.37 -18.44 -7.13
CA VAL A 358 14.21 -19.51 -7.67
C VAL A 358 15.04 -20.06 -6.51
N HIS A 359 14.57 -21.15 -5.88
CA HIS A 359 15.44 -22.02 -5.11
C HIS A 359 16.08 -22.98 -6.10
N VAL A 360 17.30 -22.63 -6.53
CA VAL A 360 18.22 -23.57 -7.14
C VAL A 360 18.55 -24.61 -6.06
N ASN A 361 17.98 -25.80 -6.17
CA ASN A 361 18.58 -27.00 -5.60
C ASN A 361 18.36 -28.15 -6.58
N GLY A 362 19.46 -28.68 -7.09
CA GLY A 362 19.48 -29.66 -8.15
C GLY A 362 18.89 -31.00 -7.75
N SER A 363 18.11 -31.60 -8.65
CA SER A 363 18.43 -32.92 -9.20
C SER A 363 17.62 -33.17 -10.47
N SER A 364 18.31 -33.83 -11.38
CA SER A 364 18.02 -34.24 -12.77
C SER A 364 16.60 -34.66 -13.17
N ASN A 365 16.28 -34.29 -14.42
CA ASN A 365 15.24 -34.81 -15.33
C ASN A 365 13.86 -34.13 -15.34
N ALA A 366 13.84 -32.83 -15.57
CA ALA A 366 12.72 -32.15 -16.23
C ALA A 366 13.21 -31.58 -17.58
N ALA A 367 12.59 -31.97 -18.68
CA ALA A 367 12.75 -31.29 -19.95
C ALA A 367 12.42 -29.79 -19.73
N GLY A 368 13.33 -28.91 -20.14
CA GLY A 368 13.31 -27.51 -19.79
C GLY A 368 12.03 -26.78 -20.22
N LEU A 369 11.13 -26.55 -19.28
CA LEU A 369 10.18 -25.44 -19.36
C LEU A 369 10.97 -24.17 -19.03
N ASP A 370 11.62 -23.61 -20.04
CA ASP A 370 12.30 -22.30 -19.98
C ASP A 370 11.24 -21.21 -19.70
N LEU A 371 10.86 -21.02 -18.43
CA LEU A 371 9.82 -20.10 -17.93
C LEU A 371 10.18 -18.61 -18.15
N ALA A 372 11.32 -18.32 -18.80
CA ALA A 372 11.88 -16.98 -18.94
C ALA A 372 11.62 -16.29 -20.30
N ARG A 373 10.99 -16.96 -21.28
CA ARG A 373 10.67 -16.30 -22.57
C ARG A 373 9.27 -15.65 -22.51
N PRO A 374 9.18 -14.30 -22.58
CA PRO A 374 7.90 -13.60 -22.56
C PRO A 374 7.04 -13.96 -23.78
N GLN A 375 5.70 -13.92 -23.63
CA GLN A 375 4.77 -14.11 -24.74
C GLN A 375 5.03 -13.06 -25.84
N VAL A 376 4.98 -13.48 -27.11
CA VAL A 376 5.15 -12.59 -28.27
C VAL A 376 3.80 -11.97 -28.71
N LEU A 377 2.84 -11.87 -27.78
CA LEU A 377 1.49 -11.40 -28.06
C LEU A 377 1.52 -9.92 -28.43
N LYS A 378 1.24 -9.61 -29.69
CA LYS A 378 1.29 -8.24 -30.23
C LYS A 378 -0.08 -7.59 -30.34
N ARG A 379 -1.11 -8.35 -30.66
CA ARG A 379 -2.45 -7.81 -30.94
C ARG A 379 -3.55 -8.63 -30.30
N VAL A 380 -4.48 -7.95 -29.62
CA VAL A 380 -5.74 -8.53 -29.14
C VAL A 380 -6.90 -7.73 -29.69
N VAL A 381 -7.85 -8.41 -30.31
CA VAL A 381 -9.15 -7.87 -30.74
C VAL A 381 -10.24 -8.63 -29.98
N LEU A 382 -11.10 -7.89 -29.27
CA LEU A 382 -12.10 -8.47 -28.39
C LEU A 382 -13.46 -7.79 -28.58
N ALA A 383 -14.48 -8.57 -28.92
CA ALA A 383 -15.86 -8.12 -28.94
C ALA A 383 -16.71 -8.99 -28.00
N SER A 384 -17.27 -8.37 -26.95
CA SER A 384 -18.13 -9.03 -25.97
C SER A 384 -19.15 -8.07 -25.36
N ASP A 385 -20.40 -8.51 -25.26
CA ASP A 385 -21.48 -7.78 -24.57
C ASP A 385 -21.62 -8.21 -23.09
N ALA A 386 -20.95 -9.27 -22.66
CA ALA A 386 -21.02 -9.78 -21.29
C ALA A 386 -19.84 -9.32 -20.41
N MET A 387 -18.75 -8.84 -21.01
CA MET A 387 -17.53 -8.49 -20.26
C MET A 387 -17.73 -7.20 -19.46
N THR A 388 -17.46 -7.28 -18.15
CA THR A 388 -17.56 -6.13 -17.22
C THR A 388 -16.22 -5.68 -16.67
N THR A 389 -15.25 -6.60 -16.58
CA THR A 389 -13.89 -6.35 -16.11
C THR A 389 -12.88 -6.97 -17.07
N LEU A 390 -11.75 -6.29 -17.27
CA LEU A 390 -10.64 -6.77 -18.10
C LEU A 390 -9.32 -6.54 -17.39
N HIS A 391 -8.61 -7.62 -17.05
CA HIS A 391 -7.31 -7.53 -16.36
C HIS A 391 -6.23 -8.25 -17.16
N TRP A 392 -5.30 -7.49 -17.75
CA TRP A 392 -4.11 -8.04 -18.40
C TRP A 392 -2.84 -7.55 -17.72
N ARG A 393 -2.02 -8.51 -17.31
CA ARG A 393 -0.75 -8.23 -16.62
C ARG A 393 0.40 -8.91 -17.35
N CYS A 394 1.57 -8.27 -17.31
CA CYS A 394 2.81 -8.82 -17.81
C CYS A 394 2.70 -9.28 -19.28
N CYS A 395 2.09 -8.45 -20.12
CA CYS A 395 2.02 -8.63 -21.57
C CYS A 395 2.95 -7.61 -22.27
N PRO A 396 4.29 -7.71 -22.09
CA PRO A 396 5.21 -6.64 -22.47
C PRO A 396 5.29 -6.38 -23.98
N ALA A 397 4.98 -7.39 -24.80
CA ALA A 397 4.99 -7.30 -26.26
C ALA A 397 3.67 -6.82 -26.87
N LEU A 398 2.63 -6.58 -26.05
CA LEU A 398 1.31 -6.17 -26.53
C LEU A 398 1.38 -4.76 -27.10
N GLU A 399 1.29 -4.65 -28.42
CA GLU A 399 1.36 -3.38 -29.16
C GLU A 399 -0.04 -2.77 -29.33
N GLN A 400 -1.06 -3.59 -29.59
CA GLN A 400 -2.42 -3.16 -29.93
C GLN A 400 -3.50 -3.94 -29.17
N ALA A 401 -4.41 -3.22 -28.53
CA ALA A 401 -5.61 -3.75 -27.90
C ALA A 401 -6.85 -3.04 -28.47
N VAL A 402 -7.65 -3.78 -29.24
CA VAL A 402 -8.88 -3.28 -29.86
C VAL A 402 -10.06 -3.89 -29.13
N LEU A 403 -10.75 -3.08 -28.34
CA LEU A 403 -11.84 -3.51 -27.47
C LEU A 403 -13.18 -2.98 -27.96
N ALA A 404 -14.13 -3.89 -28.06
CA ALA A 404 -15.52 -3.65 -28.41
C ALA A 404 -16.41 -4.25 -27.31
N CYS A 405 -16.34 -3.65 -26.12
CA CYS A 405 -17.00 -4.15 -24.93
C CYS A 405 -17.91 -3.06 -24.31
N PRO A 406 -19.19 -2.97 -24.73
CA PRO A 406 -20.07 -1.85 -24.33
C PRO A 406 -20.44 -1.84 -22.84
N PHE A 407 -20.30 -2.98 -22.16
CA PHE A 407 -20.61 -3.13 -20.73
C PHE A 407 -19.37 -3.14 -19.84
N LEU A 408 -18.18 -2.94 -20.40
CA LEU A 408 -16.93 -2.88 -19.65
C LEU A 408 -16.94 -1.68 -18.69
N ARG A 409 -16.67 -1.93 -17.41
CA ARG A 409 -16.61 -0.93 -16.34
C ARG A 409 -15.20 -0.67 -15.85
N GLU A 410 -14.36 -1.70 -15.87
CA GLU A 410 -12.99 -1.66 -15.36
C GLU A 410 -12.04 -2.32 -16.36
N ALA A 411 -10.96 -1.63 -16.70
CA ALA A 411 -9.90 -2.13 -17.57
C ALA A 411 -8.53 -1.86 -16.94
N HIS A 412 -7.80 -2.91 -16.62
CA HIS A 412 -6.50 -2.85 -15.97
C HIS A 412 -5.44 -3.50 -16.86
N PHE A 413 -4.49 -2.69 -17.31
CA PHE A 413 -3.30 -3.12 -18.04
C PHE A 413 -2.09 -2.77 -17.18
N ASP A 414 -1.33 -3.79 -16.81
CA ASP A 414 -0.10 -3.63 -16.05
C ASP A 414 1.06 -4.29 -16.80
N SER A 415 2.17 -3.57 -16.90
CA SER A 415 3.41 -4.07 -17.52
C SER A 415 3.20 -4.47 -18.99
N CYS A 416 2.41 -3.67 -19.71
CA CYS A 416 2.18 -3.75 -21.15
C CYS A 416 3.09 -2.74 -21.87
N ASN A 417 4.41 -2.97 -21.80
CA ASN A 417 5.42 -1.96 -22.16
C ASN A 417 5.36 -1.50 -23.63
N ALA A 418 4.89 -2.34 -24.56
CA ALA A 418 4.80 -1.99 -25.97
C ALA A 418 3.44 -1.36 -26.38
N LEU A 419 2.52 -1.17 -25.43
CA LEU A 419 1.16 -0.75 -25.72
C LEU A 419 1.14 0.64 -26.34
N SER A 420 0.59 0.74 -27.56
CA SER A 420 0.50 1.99 -28.31
C SER A 420 -0.71 2.83 -27.90
N ASP A 421 -0.67 4.11 -28.26
CA ASP A 421 -1.72 5.10 -27.97
C ASP A 421 -3.10 4.70 -28.53
N GLU A 422 -3.15 3.79 -29.51
CA GLU A 422 -4.39 3.28 -30.13
C GLU A 422 -5.35 2.66 -29.10
N VAL A 423 -4.85 2.10 -28.00
CA VAL A 423 -5.69 1.54 -26.92
C VAL A 423 -6.62 2.58 -26.29
N LEU A 424 -6.19 3.84 -26.20
CA LEU A 424 -7.00 4.90 -25.61
C LEU A 424 -8.14 5.33 -26.55
N HIS A 425 -7.91 5.24 -27.86
CA HIS A 425 -8.96 5.46 -28.86
C HIS A 425 -10.01 4.34 -28.86
N THR A 426 -9.62 3.09 -28.59
CA THR A 426 -10.56 1.95 -28.54
C THR A 426 -11.37 1.93 -27.25
N LEU A 427 -10.80 2.40 -26.14
CA LEU A 427 -11.47 2.49 -24.84
C LEU A 427 -12.36 3.74 -24.69
N GLY A 428 -11.98 4.86 -25.31
CA GLY A 428 -12.75 6.12 -25.27
C GLY A 428 -14.04 6.10 -26.09
N ASP A 429 -14.84 7.15 -25.98
CA ASP A 429 -16.12 7.35 -26.70
C ASP A 429 -15.92 7.82 -28.17
N GLY A 430 -14.67 7.82 -28.63
CA GLY A 430 -14.25 8.34 -29.93
C GLY A 430 -14.68 7.48 -31.12
N SER A 431 -14.57 8.05 -32.33
CA SER A 431 -14.94 7.40 -33.59
C SER A 431 -14.29 6.02 -33.80
N ARG A 432 -14.95 5.18 -34.60
CA ARG A 432 -14.54 3.83 -35.03
C ARG A 432 -13.00 3.71 -35.14
N PRO A 433 -12.38 2.70 -34.49
CA PRO A 433 -10.94 2.47 -34.57
C PRO A 433 -10.45 2.51 -36.03
N PRO A 434 -9.32 3.19 -36.34
CA PRO A 434 -8.88 3.47 -37.70
C PRO A 434 -8.49 2.25 -38.54
N ALA A 435 -8.57 1.03 -38.01
CA ALA A 435 -8.15 -0.18 -38.73
C ALA A 435 -8.91 -1.44 -38.33
N LEU A 436 -10.24 -1.40 -38.12
CA LEU A 436 -11.02 -2.64 -38.01
C LEU A 436 -11.21 -3.26 -39.41
N PRO A 437 -10.70 -4.47 -39.69
CA PRO A 437 -10.96 -5.19 -40.93
C PRO A 437 -12.45 -5.20 -41.32
N SER A 438 -12.76 -5.24 -42.62
CA SER A 438 -14.14 -5.21 -43.13
C SER A 438 -15.05 -6.31 -42.55
N ARG A 439 -14.47 -7.42 -42.05
CA ARG A 439 -15.21 -8.45 -41.31
C ARG A 439 -15.87 -7.95 -40.03
N TYR A 440 -15.49 -6.80 -39.48
CA TYR A 440 -16.10 -6.22 -38.27
C TYR A 440 -17.11 -5.12 -38.57
N ALA A 441 -17.45 -4.89 -39.84
CA ALA A 441 -18.36 -3.81 -40.24
C ALA A 441 -19.84 -4.03 -39.84
N HIS A 442 -20.22 -5.27 -39.51
CA HIS A 442 -21.58 -5.65 -39.16
C HIS A 442 -21.87 -5.62 -37.65
N LEU A 443 -20.83 -5.59 -36.81
CA LEU A 443 -21.01 -5.40 -35.37
C LEU A 443 -21.48 -3.96 -35.14
N PRO A 444 -22.40 -3.69 -34.19
CA PRO A 444 -22.89 -2.35 -33.86
C PRO A 444 -21.82 -1.53 -33.12
N LEU A 445 -20.63 -1.39 -33.73
CA LEU A 445 -19.46 -0.70 -33.21
C LEU A 445 -19.59 0.80 -33.51
N ARG A 446 -20.49 1.48 -32.81
CA ARG A 446 -20.15 2.84 -32.39
C ARG A 446 -19.06 2.67 -31.33
N GLY A 447 -17.81 2.64 -31.78
CA GLY A 447 -16.63 2.23 -31.01
C GLY A 447 -16.54 2.88 -29.64
N GLY A 448 -15.94 2.13 -28.70
CA GLY A 448 -15.70 2.59 -27.34
C GLY A 448 -16.22 1.65 -26.26
N CYS A 449 -15.70 1.84 -25.05
CA CYS A 449 -16.24 1.27 -23.82
C CYS A 449 -17.02 2.36 -23.06
N PRO A 450 -18.25 2.72 -23.48
CA PRO A 450 -18.99 3.90 -22.97
C PRO A 450 -19.45 3.80 -21.52
N ARG A 451 -19.23 2.65 -20.87
CA ARG A 451 -19.54 2.42 -19.45
C ARG A 451 -18.28 2.28 -18.59
N LEU A 452 -17.10 2.52 -19.18
CA LEU A 452 -15.83 2.41 -18.50
C LEU A 452 -15.69 3.52 -17.46
N ARG A 453 -15.59 3.14 -16.20
CA ARG A 453 -15.43 4.06 -15.07
C ARG A 453 -14.00 4.12 -14.57
N SER A 454 -13.30 2.98 -14.57
CA SER A 454 -11.92 2.85 -14.11
C SER A 454 -11.02 2.35 -15.23
N LEU A 455 -9.98 3.11 -15.53
CA LEU A 455 -8.91 2.73 -16.45
C LEU A 455 -7.56 2.82 -15.75
N ILE A 456 -6.88 1.69 -15.64
CA ILE A 456 -5.55 1.60 -15.03
C ILE A 456 -4.57 1.14 -16.11
N LEU A 457 -3.61 1.99 -16.46
CA LEU A 457 -2.50 1.72 -17.38
C LEU A 457 -1.19 1.94 -16.62
N HIS A 458 -0.67 0.89 -16.01
CA HIS A 458 0.57 0.94 -15.24
C HIS A 458 1.72 0.38 -16.05
N ASN A 459 2.90 1.00 -15.94
CA ASN A 459 4.13 0.54 -16.60
C ASN A 459 3.99 0.43 -18.14
N CYS A 460 3.14 1.25 -18.76
CA CYS A 460 2.89 1.21 -20.21
C CYS A 460 3.84 2.18 -20.93
N GLY A 461 5.11 1.77 -21.08
CA GLY A 461 6.16 2.62 -21.66
C GLY A 461 6.01 2.97 -23.15
N GLY A 462 5.12 2.30 -23.87
CA GLY A 462 4.85 2.52 -25.29
C GLY A 462 3.93 3.71 -25.57
N LEU A 463 3.23 4.20 -24.55
CA LEU A 463 2.36 5.37 -24.64
C LEU A 463 3.20 6.62 -24.77
N ARG A 464 2.90 7.46 -25.77
CA ARG A 464 3.63 8.71 -26.05
C ARG A 464 2.70 9.91 -26.11
N ASP A 465 1.62 9.80 -26.87
CA ASP A 465 0.62 10.83 -27.09
C ASP A 465 -0.76 10.33 -26.61
N ALA A 466 -0.94 10.27 -25.30
CA ALA A 466 -2.17 9.76 -24.70
C ALA A 466 -3.33 10.74 -24.90
N GLN A 467 -4.24 10.43 -25.83
CA GLN A 467 -5.46 11.19 -26.06
C GLN A 467 -6.69 10.35 -25.74
N LEU A 468 -7.47 10.80 -24.77
CA LEU A 468 -8.66 10.08 -24.31
C LEU A 468 -9.84 11.04 -24.20
N VAL A 469 -10.93 10.68 -24.89
CA VAL A 469 -12.21 11.35 -24.82
C VAL A 469 -13.21 10.35 -24.25
N SER A 470 -13.74 10.58 -23.05
CA SER A 470 -14.72 9.69 -22.45
C SER A 470 -15.65 10.43 -21.50
N ARG A 471 -16.94 10.19 -21.65
CA ARG A 471 -17.99 10.75 -20.79
C ARG A 471 -18.24 9.92 -19.54
N SER A 472 -17.62 8.75 -19.40
CA SER A 472 -17.90 7.79 -18.32
C SER A 472 -16.75 7.58 -17.33
N ILE A 473 -15.51 7.91 -17.70
CA ILE A 473 -14.33 7.65 -16.85
C ILE A 473 -14.35 8.55 -15.62
N GLU A 474 -14.26 7.92 -14.45
CA GLU A 474 -14.21 8.53 -13.12
C GLU A 474 -12.78 8.44 -12.54
N HIS A 475 -12.06 7.34 -12.83
CA HIS A 475 -10.71 7.08 -12.34
C HIS A 475 -9.77 6.72 -13.48
N LEU A 476 -8.65 7.45 -13.59
CA LEU A 476 -7.58 7.15 -14.53
C LEU A 476 -6.23 7.12 -13.82
N SER A 477 -5.47 6.05 -14.02
CA SER A 477 -4.13 5.90 -13.50
C SER A 477 -3.16 5.57 -14.63
N LEU A 478 -2.16 6.43 -14.84
CA LEU A 478 -1.09 6.25 -15.84
C LEU A 478 0.28 6.10 -15.16
N ALA A 479 0.33 5.50 -13.97
CA ALA A 479 1.55 5.42 -13.19
C ALA A 479 2.70 4.70 -13.94
N ASN A 480 3.90 5.26 -13.82
CA ASN A 480 5.15 4.79 -14.41
C ASN A 480 5.10 4.60 -15.93
N CYS A 481 4.29 5.41 -16.64
CA CYS A 481 4.29 5.47 -18.10
C CYS A 481 5.45 6.36 -18.60
N ARG A 482 6.68 5.82 -18.55
CA ARG A 482 7.90 6.59 -18.80
C ARG A 482 8.03 7.18 -20.20
N GLY A 483 7.38 6.61 -21.23
CA GLY A 483 7.42 7.14 -22.59
C GLY A 483 6.44 8.29 -22.87
N LEU A 484 5.57 8.62 -21.91
CA LEU A 484 4.46 9.53 -22.12
C LEU A 484 4.94 10.98 -22.20
N THR A 485 4.75 11.62 -23.35
CA THR A 485 5.18 13.01 -23.60
C THR A 485 4.02 14.00 -23.63
N ASN A 486 2.86 13.61 -24.14
CA ASN A 486 1.68 14.46 -24.23
C ASN A 486 0.47 13.74 -23.65
N LEU A 487 -0.30 14.43 -22.81
CA LEU A 487 -1.53 13.93 -22.21
C LEU A 487 -2.69 14.88 -22.49
N VAL A 488 -3.69 14.41 -23.24
CA VAL A 488 -4.90 15.17 -23.56
C VAL A 488 -6.13 14.37 -23.10
N LEU A 489 -6.81 14.87 -22.07
CA LEU A 489 -8.01 14.22 -21.52
C LEU A 489 -9.22 15.15 -21.66
N ASP A 490 -10.25 14.67 -22.38
CA ASP A 490 -11.59 15.28 -22.41
C ASP A 490 -12.55 14.33 -21.68
N CYS A 491 -12.48 14.38 -20.35
CA CYS A 491 -13.15 13.45 -19.44
C CYS A 491 -13.93 14.22 -18.36
N PRO A 492 -15.18 14.64 -18.63
CA PRO A 492 -15.93 15.51 -17.73
C PRO A 492 -16.20 14.88 -16.35
N LEU A 493 -16.40 13.56 -16.27
CA LEU A 493 -16.67 12.88 -15.00
C LEU A 493 -15.41 12.46 -14.22
N LEU A 494 -14.21 12.81 -14.69
CA LEU A 494 -12.95 12.41 -14.05
C LEU A 494 -12.85 13.00 -12.64
N GLN A 495 -12.74 12.14 -11.64
CA GLN A 495 -12.61 12.51 -10.22
C GLN A 495 -11.19 12.33 -9.71
N ALA A 496 -10.49 11.29 -10.18
CA ALA A 496 -9.11 11.00 -9.77
C ALA A 496 -8.21 10.73 -10.98
N LEU A 497 -7.06 11.40 -10.99
CA LEU A 497 -5.99 11.20 -11.96
C LEU A 497 -4.68 10.93 -11.22
N GLN A 498 -4.00 9.84 -11.55
CA GLN A 498 -2.70 9.48 -10.98
C GLN A 498 -1.63 9.42 -12.07
N LEU A 499 -0.56 10.19 -11.89
CA LEU A 499 0.55 10.36 -12.86
C LEU A 499 1.93 10.14 -12.22
N GLU A 500 2.05 9.21 -11.28
CA GLU A 500 3.32 8.92 -10.60
C GLU A 500 4.40 8.47 -11.60
N GLU A 501 5.63 8.95 -11.42
CA GLU A 501 6.82 8.60 -12.24
C GLU A 501 6.68 8.83 -13.76
N CYS A 502 5.81 9.75 -14.21
CA CYS A 502 5.69 10.15 -15.62
C CYS A 502 6.75 11.22 -16.00
N ASN A 503 8.03 10.86 -15.93
CA ASN A 503 9.13 11.82 -16.00
C ASN A 503 9.32 12.51 -17.36
N ASP A 504 8.89 11.90 -18.46
CA ASP A 504 9.09 12.45 -19.82
C ASP A 504 7.89 13.32 -20.29
N LEU A 505 6.92 13.56 -19.41
CA LEU A 505 5.71 14.31 -19.73
C LEU A 505 6.03 15.80 -19.95
N LEU A 506 5.75 16.29 -21.17
CA LEU A 506 6.03 17.65 -21.61
C LEU A 506 4.79 18.53 -21.59
N ASN A 507 3.62 18.00 -21.99
CA ASN A 507 2.39 18.77 -22.13
C ASN A 507 1.18 18.04 -21.54
N ILE A 508 0.40 18.75 -20.74
CA ILE A 508 -0.85 18.27 -20.16
C ILE A 508 -1.99 19.21 -20.55
N ASN A 509 -3.07 18.66 -21.12
CA ASN A 509 -4.31 19.36 -21.41
C ASN A 509 -5.50 18.57 -20.86
N LEU A 510 -6.12 19.08 -19.81
CA LEU A 510 -7.17 18.41 -19.06
C LEU A 510 -8.45 19.22 -19.08
N LYS A 511 -9.55 18.57 -19.48
CA LYS A 511 -10.92 19.03 -19.23
C LYS A 511 -11.61 18.03 -18.32
N ALA A 512 -11.70 18.37 -17.04
CA ALA A 512 -12.22 17.48 -16.00
C ALA A 512 -13.19 18.23 -15.07
N ILE A 513 -14.49 18.03 -15.26
CA ILE A 513 -15.54 18.75 -14.54
C ILE A 513 -15.70 18.24 -13.09
N GLY A 514 -15.40 16.96 -12.83
CA GLY A 514 -15.60 16.30 -11.53
C GLY A 514 -14.41 16.32 -10.57
N MET A 515 -13.25 16.84 -10.96
CA MET A 515 -12.02 16.70 -10.18
C MET A 515 -11.91 17.77 -9.09
N THR A 516 -11.71 17.35 -7.84
CA THR A 516 -11.60 18.26 -6.67
C THR A 516 -10.16 18.52 -6.25
N THR A 517 -9.28 17.55 -6.47
CA THR A 517 -7.85 17.64 -6.13
C THR A 517 -7.03 17.07 -7.28
N LEU A 518 -5.94 17.73 -7.64
CA LEU A 518 -4.97 17.22 -8.60
C LEU A 518 -3.56 17.37 -8.02
N SER A 519 -2.83 16.26 -7.97
CA SER A 519 -1.39 16.27 -7.72
C SER A 519 -0.71 15.66 -8.93
N LEU A 520 0.19 16.43 -9.55
CA LEU A 520 0.99 15.95 -10.68
C LEU A 520 2.26 15.21 -10.22
N GLY A 521 2.56 15.22 -8.91
CA GLY A 521 3.83 14.74 -8.39
C GLY A 521 5.02 15.46 -9.02
N THR A 522 6.21 14.87 -8.87
CA THR A 522 7.45 15.38 -9.49
C THR A 522 7.44 15.07 -10.99
N CYS A 523 6.83 15.91 -11.81
CA CYS A 523 6.93 15.87 -13.29
C CYS A 523 7.99 16.87 -13.77
N PRO A 524 9.30 16.53 -13.74
CA PRO A 524 10.38 17.51 -13.91
C PRO A 524 10.42 18.16 -15.29
N ASN A 525 10.02 17.44 -16.34
CA ASN A 525 10.11 17.89 -17.73
C ASN A 525 8.83 18.60 -18.23
N LEU A 526 7.80 18.75 -17.39
CA LEU A 526 6.55 19.38 -17.78
C LEU A 526 6.79 20.83 -18.19
N THR A 527 6.41 21.20 -19.42
CA THR A 527 6.61 22.54 -19.98
C THR A 527 5.33 23.38 -20.07
N SER A 528 4.19 22.72 -20.31
CA SER A 528 2.88 23.34 -20.47
C SER A 528 1.79 22.57 -19.73
N LEU A 529 1.01 23.28 -18.92
CA LEU A 529 -0.19 22.76 -18.26
C LEU A 529 -1.41 23.62 -18.61
N ARG A 530 -2.40 23.00 -19.26
CA ARG A 530 -3.74 23.56 -19.45
C ARG A 530 -4.76 22.72 -18.70
N LEU A 531 -5.54 23.35 -17.83
CA LEU A 531 -6.52 22.67 -16.99
C LEU A 531 -7.82 23.49 -16.96
N SER A 532 -8.92 22.88 -17.38
CA SER A 532 -10.27 23.40 -17.17
C SER A 532 -11.01 22.44 -16.24
N ALA A 533 -11.17 22.88 -14.99
CA ALA A 533 -11.73 22.08 -13.91
C ALA A 533 -12.53 22.98 -12.94
N PRO A 534 -13.84 23.17 -13.18
CA PRO A 534 -14.66 24.14 -12.46
C PRO A 534 -14.80 23.91 -10.95
N VAL A 535 -14.65 22.67 -10.49
CA VAL A 535 -14.82 22.29 -9.06
C VAL A 535 -13.50 22.00 -8.34
N LEU A 536 -12.35 22.23 -8.99
CA LEU A 536 -11.03 21.95 -8.42
C LEU A 536 -10.75 22.91 -7.26
N ARG A 537 -10.45 22.35 -6.08
CA ARG A 537 -10.13 23.11 -4.86
C ARG A 537 -8.64 23.15 -4.56
N SER A 538 -7.90 22.09 -4.88
CA SER A 538 -6.46 22.00 -4.60
C SER A 538 -5.67 21.51 -5.80
N LEU A 539 -4.58 22.22 -6.11
CA LEU A 539 -3.64 21.89 -7.18
C LEU A 539 -2.21 21.87 -6.64
N ASP A 540 -1.53 20.72 -6.75
CA ASP A 540 -0.14 20.52 -6.37
C ASP A 540 0.73 20.27 -7.62
N LEU A 541 1.65 21.22 -7.88
CA LEU A 541 2.60 21.26 -9.00
C LEU A 541 4.06 21.12 -8.52
N LYS A 542 4.30 20.59 -7.32
CA LYS A 542 5.66 20.46 -6.75
C LYS A 542 6.62 19.77 -7.70
N GLY A 543 7.78 20.38 -7.90
CA GLY A 543 8.86 19.77 -8.67
C GLY A 543 8.68 19.82 -10.19
N CYS A 544 7.70 20.57 -10.70
CA CYS A 544 7.54 20.84 -12.14
C CYS A 544 8.51 21.93 -12.63
N GLY A 545 9.82 21.67 -12.54
CA GLY A 545 10.87 22.68 -12.74
C GLY A 545 10.93 23.33 -14.13
N MET A 546 10.54 22.60 -15.18
CA MET A 546 10.54 23.11 -16.55
C MET A 546 9.25 23.84 -16.94
N LEU A 547 8.27 23.96 -16.04
CA LEU A 547 6.95 24.51 -16.34
C LEU A 547 7.07 25.99 -16.68
N SER A 548 6.68 26.33 -17.91
CA SER A 548 6.80 27.70 -18.46
C SER A 548 5.45 28.33 -18.80
N THR A 549 4.46 27.52 -19.14
CA THR A 549 3.12 27.98 -19.51
C THR A 549 2.07 27.31 -18.64
N LEU A 550 1.25 28.14 -17.99
CA LEU A 550 0.20 27.70 -17.07
C LEU A 550 -1.12 28.39 -17.46
N GLY A 551 -2.09 27.61 -17.92
CA GLY A 551 -3.42 28.07 -18.27
C GLY A 551 -4.47 27.34 -17.45
N LEU A 552 -4.98 27.99 -16.40
CA LEU A 552 -5.97 27.40 -15.49
C LEU A 552 -7.33 28.12 -15.61
N ASP A 553 -8.36 27.33 -15.89
CA ASP A 553 -9.77 27.70 -15.83
C ASP A 553 -10.41 26.92 -14.67
N CYS A 554 -10.16 27.40 -13.45
CA CYS A 554 -10.49 26.75 -12.18
C CYS A 554 -11.09 27.77 -11.19
N PRO A 555 -12.35 28.18 -11.37
CA PRO A 555 -13.00 29.22 -10.56
C PRO A 555 -13.18 28.87 -9.07
N ALA A 556 -13.13 27.58 -8.68
CA ALA A 556 -13.30 27.14 -7.29
C ALA A 556 -11.97 26.87 -6.54
N LEU A 557 -10.82 27.25 -7.12
CA LEU A 557 -9.51 26.91 -6.56
C LEU A 557 -9.23 27.64 -5.25
N GLU A 558 -8.92 26.88 -4.20
CA GLU A 558 -8.63 27.37 -2.84
C GLU A 558 -7.15 27.28 -2.48
N SER A 559 -6.42 26.32 -3.05
CA SER A 559 -5.00 26.09 -2.76
C SER A 559 -4.20 25.78 -4.02
N LEU A 560 -3.08 26.47 -4.18
CA LEU A 560 -2.10 26.23 -5.24
C LEU A 560 -0.69 26.14 -4.63
N ASP A 561 -0.01 25.02 -4.91
CA ASP A 561 1.39 24.82 -4.57
C ASP A 561 2.22 24.61 -5.84
N ALA A 562 3.11 25.56 -6.15
CA ALA A 562 4.03 25.52 -7.28
C ALA A 562 5.49 25.59 -6.82
N THR A 563 5.81 24.94 -5.69
CA THR A 563 7.19 24.86 -5.19
C THR A 563 8.12 24.22 -6.24
N PHE A 564 9.31 24.79 -6.44
CA PHE A 564 10.32 24.34 -7.41
C PHE A 564 9.93 24.49 -8.89
N CYS A 565 9.04 25.44 -9.23
CA CYS A 565 8.71 25.77 -10.63
C CYS A 565 9.58 26.92 -11.17
N GLY A 566 10.90 26.71 -11.33
CA GLY A 566 11.86 27.78 -11.63
C GLY A 566 11.62 28.55 -12.94
N ARG A 567 11.01 27.92 -13.96
CA ARG A 567 10.67 28.58 -15.24
C ARG A 567 9.34 29.33 -15.23
N LEU A 568 8.55 29.19 -14.17
CA LEU A 568 7.24 29.81 -14.01
C LEU A 568 7.44 31.29 -13.62
N GLY A 569 7.68 32.15 -14.61
CA GLY A 569 8.05 33.55 -14.38
C GLY A 569 7.13 34.58 -15.03
N LYS A 570 7.05 34.57 -16.37
CA LYS A 570 6.25 35.56 -17.11
C LYS A 570 4.80 35.12 -17.22
N GLY A 571 3.90 35.88 -16.61
CA GLY A 571 2.46 35.57 -16.66
C GLY A 571 2.08 34.27 -15.94
N ALA A 572 2.90 33.82 -14.98
CA ALA A 572 2.63 32.66 -14.12
C ALA A 572 1.22 32.65 -13.53
N LEU A 573 0.73 33.83 -13.16
CA LEU A 573 -0.59 34.08 -12.57
C LEU A 573 -1.55 34.81 -13.53
N ALA A 574 -1.22 34.91 -14.83
CA ALA A 574 -2.08 35.60 -15.79
C ALA A 574 -3.50 34.99 -15.87
N TRP A 575 -3.62 33.69 -15.60
CA TRP A 575 -4.91 33.00 -15.54
C TRP A 575 -5.79 33.45 -14.36
N VAL A 576 -5.19 33.94 -13.28
CA VAL A 576 -5.91 34.44 -12.10
C VAL A 576 -6.78 35.66 -12.46
N LEU A 577 -6.28 36.51 -13.37
CA LEU A 577 -7.01 37.68 -13.86
C LEU A 577 -8.31 37.33 -14.57
N ASN A 578 -8.37 36.14 -15.19
CA ASN A 578 -9.54 35.68 -15.94
C ASN A 578 -10.53 34.87 -15.07
N SER A 579 -10.01 34.08 -14.14
CA SER A 579 -10.80 33.10 -13.37
C SER A 579 -11.18 33.58 -11.96
N SER A 580 -10.49 34.60 -11.42
CA SER A 580 -10.68 35.18 -10.08
C SER A 580 -11.03 34.17 -8.97
N PRO A 581 -10.20 33.14 -8.72
CA PRO A 581 -10.49 32.08 -7.77
C PRO A 581 -10.44 32.55 -6.30
N PRO A 582 -11.19 31.91 -5.39
CA PRO A 582 -11.13 32.17 -3.95
C PRO A 582 -9.92 31.49 -3.31
N LEU A 583 -8.71 31.82 -3.76
CA LEU A 583 -7.47 31.25 -3.22
C LEU A 583 -7.25 31.70 -1.77
N HIS A 584 -6.99 30.74 -0.89
CA HIS A 584 -6.59 30.94 0.50
C HIS A 584 -5.09 30.69 0.70
N THR A 585 -4.52 29.75 -0.05
CA THR A 585 -3.12 29.32 0.05
C THR A 585 -2.45 29.40 -1.31
N LEU A 586 -1.34 30.14 -1.37
CA LEU A 586 -0.49 30.23 -2.56
C LEU A 586 0.98 30.05 -2.18
N VAL A 587 1.59 28.98 -2.69
CA VAL A 587 3.01 28.67 -2.47
C VAL A 587 3.75 28.77 -3.81
N LEU A 588 4.64 29.75 -3.93
CA LEU A 588 5.48 30.03 -5.09
C LEU A 588 6.97 29.98 -4.70
N SER A 589 7.33 29.02 -3.84
CA SER A 589 8.70 28.87 -3.35
C SER A 589 9.64 28.40 -4.46
N VAL A 590 10.86 28.95 -4.51
CA VAL A 590 11.90 28.63 -5.51
C VAL A 590 11.48 28.96 -6.96
N CYS A 591 10.67 30.01 -7.14
CA CYS A 591 10.32 30.57 -8.46
C CYS A 591 11.25 31.75 -8.79
N SER A 592 12.22 31.56 -9.70
CA SER A 592 13.32 32.52 -9.94
C SER A 592 12.98 33.71 -10.85
N HIS A 593 11.80 33.75 -11.48
CA HIS A 593 11.50 34.73 -12.53
C HIS A 593 10.14 35.44 -12.37
N LEU A 594 9.62 35.58 -11.14
CA LEU A 594 8.36 36.29 -10.89
C LEU A 594 8.47 37.76 -11.33
N ASP A 595 7.65 38.16 -12.31
CA ASP A 595 7.62 39.52 -12.85
C ASP A 595 6.60 40.42 -12.13
N ALA A 596 6.64 41.73 -12.40
CA ALA A 596 5.71 42.69 -11.80
C ALA A 596 4.24 42.38 -12.14
N ASN A 597 3.98 41.82 -13.32
CA ASN A 597 2.63 41.43 -13.76
C ASN A 597 2.07 40.27 -12.92
N ALA A 598 2.91 39.31 -12.53
CA ALA A 598 2.52 38.25 -11.61
C ALA A 598 2.14 38.82 -10.23
N LEU A 599 2.86 39.82 -9.73
CA LEU A 599 2.54 40.51 -8.47
C LEU A 599 1.28 41.38 -8.58
N GLU A 600 1.03 42.02 -9.72
CA GLU A 600 -0.24 42.73 -9.98
C GLU A 600 -1.44 41.77 -10.00
N ALA A 601 -1.28 40.56 -10.56
CA ALA A 601 -2.33 39.56 -10.60
C ALA A 601 -2.78 39.09 -9.21
N LEU A 602 -1.89 39.14 -8.20
CA LEU A 602 -2.25 38.89 -6.80
C LEU A 602 -3.32 39.86 -6.30
N GLY A 603 -3.45 41.06 -6.89
CA GLY A 603 -4.45 42.07 -6.53
C GLY A 603 -5.90 41.63 -6.71
N THR A 604 -6.12 40.53 -7.43
CA THR A 604 -7.45 39.94 -7.60
C THR A 604 -7.79 38.91 -6.50
N LEU A 605 -6.81 38.49 -5.69
CA LEU A 605 -6.92 37.43 -4.68
C LEU A 605 -7.22 37.95 -3.28
N HIS A 606 -8.42 38.49 -3.10
CA HIS A 606 -8.86 39.14 -1.86
C HIS A 606 -9.01 38.17 -0.67
N THR A 607 -9.12 36.86 -0.91
CA THR A 607 -9.30 35.81 0.11
C THR A 607 -7.98 35.20 0.60
N LEU A 608 -6.84 35.63 0.06
CA LEU A 608 -5.55 35.01 0.32
C LEU A 608 -5.12 35.20 1.78
N ARG A 609 -4.82 34.08 2.46
CA ARG A 609 -4.38 34.06 3.87
C ARG A 609 -2.91 33.66 4.02
N LEU A 610 -2.43 32.73 3.19
CA LEU A 610 -1.04 32.28 3.19
C LEU A 610 -0.39 32.54 1.84
N LEU A 611 0.74 33.25 1.88
CA LEU A 611 1.61 33.48 0.73
C LEU A 611 3.04 33.08 1.07
N ASP A 612 3.58 32.11 0.33
CA ASP A 612 4.98 31.70 0.45
C ASP A 612 5.73 32.05 -0.85
N LEU A 613 6.70 32.95 -0.71
CA LEU A 613 7.58 33.44 -1.77
C LEU A 613 9.05 33.17 -1.41
N SER A 614 9.31 32.17 -0.57
CA SER A 614 10.67 31.79 -0.17
C SER A 614 11.56 31.42 -1.37
N TYR A 615 12.85 31.71 -1.28
CA TYR A 615 13.84 31.43 -2.33
C TYR A 615 13.52 32.07 -3.70
N THR A 616 12.85 33.22 -3.70
CA THR A 616 12.56 33.99 -4.92
C THR A 616 13.46 35.23 -5.03
N GLU A 617 13.48 35.86 -6.21
CA GLU A 617 14.27 37.08 -6.49
C GLU A 617 13.48 38.37 -6.29
N ILE A 618 12.45 38.36 -5.43
CA ILE A 618 11.54 39.49 -5.23
C ILE A 618 12.26 40.66 -4.56
N GLN A 619 12.08 41.86 -5.13
CA GLN A 619 12.70 43.09 -4.65
C GLN A 619 11.74 44.00 -3.87
N ASP A 620 10.47 44.05 -4.29
CA ASP A 620 9.45 44.95 -3.71
C ASP A 620 8.16 44.18 -3.42
N LEU A 621 7.54 44.48 -2.29
CA LEU A 621 6.30 43.87 -1.79
C LEU A 621 5.13 44.86 -1.73
N ASN A 622 5.34 46.13 -2.11
CA ASN A 622 4.31 47.15 -2.12
C ASN A 622 3.05 46.73 -2.89
N LEU A 623 3.22 46.00 -4.00
CA LEU A 623 2.11 45.47 -4.80
C LEU A 623 1.37 44.33 -4.07
N VAL A 624 2.11 43.40 -3.44
CA VAL A 624 1.54 42.31 -2.62
C VAL A 624 0.69 42.87 -1.48
N PHE A 625 1.19 43.93 -0.83
CA PHE A 625 0.52 44.56 0.30
C PHE A 625 -0.68 45.41 -0.10
N ALA A 626 -0.67 46.00 -1.29
CA ALA A 626 -1.86 46.64 -1.86
C ALA A 626 -2.90 45.62 -2.34
N ALA A 627 -2.45 44.42 -2.72
CA ALA A 627 -3.23 43.37 -3.35
C ALA A 627 -4.01 42.46 -2.38
N CYS A 628 -3.39 42.10 -1.25
CA CYS A 628 -3.89 41.03 -0.37
C CYS A 628 -4.16 41.54 1.05
N PRO A 629 -5.29 42.21 1.32
CA PRO A 629 -5.53 42.88 2.60
C PRO A 629 -5.83 41.93 3.78
N GLY A 630 -6.13 40.66 3.50
CA GLY A 630 -6.46 39.64 4.50
C GLY A 630 -5.32 38.67 4.83
N LEU A 631 -4.09 38.96 4.40
CA LEU A 631 -2.96 38.05 4.55
C LEU A 631 -2.64 37.81 6.04
N GLU A 632 -2.56 36.54 6.46
CA GLU A 632 -2.25 36.12 7.83
C GLU A 632 -0.81 35.60 7.95
N THR A 633 -0.31 34.90 6.94
CA THR A 633 1.03 34.29 6.91
C THR A 633 1.79 34.71 5.65
N LEU A 634 2.98 35.28 5.83
CA LEU A 634 3.89 35.64 4.75
C LEU A 634 5.27 35.00 4.97
N LYS A 635 5.71 34.18 4.02
CA LYS A 635 7.04 33.56 4.05
C LYS A 635 7.92 34.09 2.92
N LEU A 636 9.09 34.57 3.29
CA LEU A 636 10.08 35.23 2.43
C LEU A 636 11.48 34.68 2.72
N SER A 637 11.59 33.45 3.20
CA SER A 637 12.89 32.89 3.58
C SER A 637 13.86 32.87 2.39
N SER A 638 15.13 33.21 2.63
CA SER A 638 16.21 33.23 1.62
C SER A 638 15.96 34.15 0.41
N CYS A 639 15.19 35.23 0.55
CA CYS A 639 15.04 36.24 -0.50
C CYS A 639 16.24 37.23 -0.49
N ALA A 640 17.27 36.94 -1.28
CA ALA A 640 18.53 37.70 -1.25
C ALA A 640 18.41 39.14 -1.80
N PHE A 641 17.44 39.41 -2.67
CA PHE A 641 17.29 40.70 -3.39
C PHE A 641 16.23 41.63 -2.79
N LEU A 642 15.66 41.27 -1.64
CA LEU A 642 14.62 42.06 -0.98
C LEU A 642 15.17 43.43 -0.56
N ARG A 643 14.55 44.53 -1.00
CA ARG A 643 14.99 45.89 -0.64
C ARG A 643 14.67 46.19 0.82
N GLU A 644 15.51 47.04 1.45
CA GLU A 644 15.33 47.43 2.85
C GLU A 644 14.00 48.15 3.12
N ASP A 645 13.49 48.88 2.15
CA ASP A 645 12.23 49.61 2.24
C ASP A 645 10.99 48.78 1.88
N ALA A 646 11.16 47.58 1.33
CA ALA A 646 10.05 46.73 0.88
C ALA A 646 9.09 46.36 2.01
N LEU A 647 9.60 46.20 3.24
CA LEU A 647 8.81 45.84 4.42
C LEU A 647 8.26 47.05 5.18
N ASN A 648 8.64 48.29 4.82
CA ASN A 648 8.16 49.50 5.51
C ASN A 648 6.66 49.72 5.36
N ALA A 649 6.05 49.18 4.31
CA ALA A 649 4.60 49.22 4.09
C ALA A 649 3.81 48.44 5.17
N LEU A 650 4.44 47.51 5.89
CA LEU A 650 3.85 46.81 7.04
C LEU A 650 3.76 47.69 8.29
N LEU A 651 4.53 48.79 8.36
CA LEU A 651 4.76 49.51 9.62
C LEU A 651 4.04 50.87 9.63
N PRO A 652 3.28 51.22 10.69
CA PRO A 652 2.56 52.49 10.80
C PRO A 652 3.54 53.67 10.72
N PRO A 653 3.23 54.77 10.00
CA PRO A 653 4.19 55.84 9.70
C PRO A 653 4.81 56.43 10.98
N LEU A 654 6.09 56.80 10.91
CA LEU A 654 6.80 57.45 12.01
C LEU A 654 6.20 58.84 12.24
N GLU A 655 5.28 59.00 13.18
CA GLU A 655 4.91 60.33 13.66
C GLU A 655 6.14 60.95 14.34
N THR A 656 6.68 62.01 13.74
CA THR A 656 7.78 62.78 14.30
C THR A 656 7.35 63.41 15.62
N ARG A 657 7.91 62.93 16.73
CA ARG A 657 7.73 63.46 18.10
C ARG A 657 8.34 64.87 18.29
N HIS A 658 8.01 65.84 17.44
CA HIS A 658 8.53 67.22 17.56
C HIS A 658 7.47 68.31 17.74
N ALA A 659 6.18 68.00 17.96
CA ALA A 659 5.15 69.02 18.21
C ALA A 659 4.79 69.18 19.70
N ALA A 660 5.78 69.20 20.59
CA ALA A 660 5.54 69.49 22.02
C ALA A 660 6.29 70.72 22.55
N ASN A 661 7.04 71.45 21.71
CA ASN A 661 7.64 72.73 22.07
C ASN A 661 7.82 73.58 20.81
N MET A 662 6.77 74.31 20.43
CA MET A 662 6.91 75.59 19.74
C MET A 662 5.65 76.38 20.02
N ASP A 663 5.83 77.46 20.75
CA ASP A 663 4.84 78.51 20.90
C ASP A 663 4.40 79.03 19.53
N THR A 664 3.18 79.55 19.55
CA THR A 664 2.40 80.23 18.51
C THR A 664 3.17 81.00 17.43
N ASP A 665 2.54 81.00 16.25
CA ASP A 665 2.72 81.91 15.10
C ASP A 665 3.82 81.58 14.08
N ASP A 666 3.53 80.68 13.13
CA ASP A 666 3.55 81.08 11.72
C ASP A 666 2.74 80.10 10.83
N MET A 667 1.89 80.68 9.97
CA MET A 667 1.02 79.98 9.02
C MET A 667 1.75 79.83 7.69
N SER A 668 2.05 78.59 7.27
CA SER A 668 2.10 78.27 5.84
C SER A 668 1.78 76.78 5.58
N PRO A 669 0.88 76.46 4.63
CA PRO A 669 0.52 75.07 4.33
C PRO A 669 1.46 74.52 3.26
N VAL A 670 2.25 73.48 3.59
CA VAL A 670 3.04 72.73 2.60
C VAL A 670 2.44 71.34 2.38
N GLY A 671 1.76 71.19 1.23
CA GLY A 671 1.85 70.01 0.35
C GLY A 671 0.99 68.76 0.63
N PRO A 672 0.12 68.33 -0.29
CA PRO A 672 -0.66 67.09 -0.19
C PRO A 672 0.13 65.89 -0.74
N SER A 673 1.10 65.37 0.02
CA SER A 673 1.81 64.12 -0.33
C SER A 673 1.69 63.02 0.73
N GLN A 674 1.14 63.32 1.91
CA GLN A 674 0.98 62.35 3.00
C GLN A 674 -0.27 61.43 2.85
N SER A 675 -1.19 61.75 1.93
CA SER A 675 -2.50 61.06 1.80
C SER A 675 -2.45 59.67 1.13
N LYS A 676 -1.48 59.39 0.23
CA LYS A 676 -1.34 58.06 -0.41
C LYS A 676 -0.51 57.08 0.42
N ALA A 677 0.49 57.61 1.13
CA ALA A 677 1.11 56.99 2.29
C ALA A 677 -0.01 56.44 3.21
N ALA A 678 -0.78 57.43 3.71
CA ALA A 678 -2.01 57.39 4.52
C ALA A 678 -2.75 56.06 4.56
N LYS A 679 -3.18 55.69 3.35
CA LYS A 679 -4.17 54.66 3.10
C LYS A 679 -3.57 53.25 2.95
N ARG A 680 -2.24 53.12 2.81
CA ARG A 680 -1.58 51.81 2.62
C ARG A 680 -1.36 51.05 3.94
N TRP A 681 -1.18 51.74 5.06
CA TRP A 681 -0.88 51.12 6.36
C TRP A 681 -2.05 50.35 7.00
N HIS A 682 -3.28 50.68 6.62
CA HIS A 682 -4.46 49.97 7.09
C HIS A 682 -4.71 48.65 6.35
N ALA A 683 -3.99 48.38 5.26
CA ALA A 683 -4.27 47.23 4.41
C ALA A 683 -3.79 45.90 5.00
N LEU A 684 -2.84 45.87 5.95
CA LEU A 684 -2.25 44.61 6.45
C LEU A 684 -2.09 44.50 7.96
N THR A 685 -3.09 44.95 8.70
CA THR A 685 -3.20 44.70 10.14
C THR A 685 -3.61 43.27 10.49
N SER A 686 -3.71 42.37 9.51
CA SER A 686 -4.09 40.96 9.70
C SER A 686 -2.90 40.01 9.81
N LEU A 687 -1.68 40.48 9.50
CA LEU A 687 -0.52 39.60 9.44
C LEU A 687 -0.14 39.11 10.85
N LYS A 688 -0.15 37.78 11.02
CA LYS A 688 0.18 37.07 12.26
C LYS A 688 1.53 36.38 12.18
N GLU A 689 1.94 35.88 11.02
CA GLU A 689 3.20 35.16 10.83
C GLU A 689 4.04 35.79 9.72
N LEU A 690 5.29 36.09 10.03
CA LEU A 690 6.28 36.60 9.09
C LEU A 690 7.58 35.81 9.21
N ASP A 691 8.01 35.20 8.10
CA ASP A 691 9.31 34.57 7.98
C ASP A 691 10.19 35.32 6.98
N VAL A 692 11.25 35.95 7.47
CA VAL A 692 12.28 36.65 6.66
C VAL A 692 13.67 36.04 6.91
N SER A 693 13.73 34.77 7.32
CA SER A 693 14.97 34.05 7.58
C SER A 693 15.92 34.13 6.37
N TYR A 694 17.22 34.27 6.61
CA TYR A 694 18.30 34.32 5.62
C TYR A 694 18.17 35.46 4.60
N CYS A 695 17.40 36.51 4.90
CA CYS A 695 17.36 37.73 4.10
C CYS A 695 18.50 38.70 4.47
N SER A 696 18.93 39.53 3.50
CA SER A 696 19.98 40.54 3.69
C SER A 696 19.44 41.86 4.27
N LEU A 697 18.60 41.78 5.31
CA LEU A 697 17.98 42.96 5.92
C LEU A 697 18.93 43.67 6.88
N SER A 698 18.87 45.00 6.91
CA SER A 698 19.62 45.83 7.87
C SER A 698 19.02 45.75 9.27
N THR A 699 19.83 46.08 10.27
CA THR A 699 19.42 46.10 11.68
C THR A 699 18.22 47.03 11.92
N ALA A 700 18.21 48.19 11.27
CA ALA A 700 17.16 49.18 11.42
C ALA A 700 15.80 48.64 10.94
N VAL A 701 15.77 47.87 9.85
CA VAL A 701 14.52 47.26 9.34
C VAL A 701 14.01 46.18 10.29
N LEU A 702 14.88 45.29 10.77
CA LEU A 702 14.51 44.24 11.72
C LEU A 702 14.02 44.82 13.05
N ALA A 703 14.73 45.82 13.59
CA ALA A 703 14.33 46.50 14.82
C ALA A 703 12.98 47.23 14.66
N ASN A 704 12.74 47.85 13.51
CA ASN A 704 11.46 48.48 13.19
C ASN A 704 10.29 47.48 13.10
N ILE A 705 10.49 46.32 12.46
CA ILE A 705 9.49 45.24 12.39
C ILE A 705 9.10 44.77 13.79
N ILE A 706 10.10 44.57 14.64
CA ILE A 706 9.92 44.10 16.01
C ILE A 706 9.22 45.16 16.88
N ALA A 707 9.64 46.43 16.78
CA ALA A 707 9.09 47.50 17.62
C ALA A 707 7.67 47.95 17.21
N ARG A 708 7.30 47.79 15.93
CA ARG A 708 6.06 48.36 15.36
C ARG A 708 5.08 47.31 14.82
N GLY A 709 5.44 46.02 14.81
CA GLY A 709 4.60 44.92 14.35
C GLY A 709 3.60 44.43 15.42
N SER A 710 2.59 45.25 15.74
CA SER A 710 1.66 45.00 16.85
C SER A 710 0.75 43.78 16.71
N THR A 711 0.58 43.25 15.49
CA THR A 711 -0.32 42.12 15.17
C THR A 711 0.41 40.81 14.93
N LEU A 712 1.74 40.85 14.84
CA LEU A 712 2.57 39.67 14.60
C LEU A 712 2.59 38.79 15.85
N GLN A 713 2.29 37.51 15.66
CA GLN A 713 2.35 36.45 16.66
C GLN A 713 3.61 35.60 16.47
N VAL A 714 4.06 35.39 15.24
CA VAL A 714 5.24 34.58 14.91
C VAL A 714 6.17 35.37 14.01
N LEU A 715 7.44 35.47 14.43
CA LEU A 715 8.50 36.11 13.65
C LEU A 715 9.72 35.20 13.55
N ALA A 716 10.13 34.88 12.32
CA ALA A 716 11.36 34.15 12.04
C ALA A 716 12.36 35.05 11.27
N ILE A 717 13.54 35.23 11.87
CA ILE A 717 14.66 36.06 11.38
C ILE A 717 15.97 35.24 11.39
N ASN A 718 15.88 33.93 11.18
CA ASN A 718 17.02 33.02 11.31
C ASN A 718 18.12 33.39 10.32
N GLY A 719 19.39 33.39 10.72
CA GLY A 719 20.53 33.63 9.83
C GLY A 719 20.64 35.04 9.23
N CYS A 720 19.79 36.00 9.63
CA CYS A 720 19.83 37.37 9.13
C CYS A 720 21.08 38.11 9.64
N ALA A 721 21.90 38.63 8.72
CA ALA A 721 23.16 39.29 9.05
C ALA A 721 23.00 40.65 9.77
N GLY A 722 21.82 41.28 9.65
CA GLY A 722 21.44 42.50 10.37
C GLY A 722 20.85 42.26 11.76
N ALA A 723 20.66 41.01 12.21
CA ALA A 723 20.20 40.73 13.56
C ALA A 723 21.33 40.97 14.58
N THR A 724 21.48 42.20 15.05
CA THR A 724 22.42 42.61 16.10
C THR A 724 21.71 42.78 17.45
N GLN A 725 22.39 43.32 18.46
CA GLN A 725 21.79 43.58 19.78
C GLN A 725 20.69 44.66 19.77
N GLU A 726 20.67 45.55 18.77
CA GLU A 726 19.68 46.65 18.67
C GLU A 726 18.26 46.12 18.45
N ILE A 727 18.09 44.89 17.95
CA ILE A 727 16.77 44.29 17.76
C ILE A 727 16.05 44.05 19.10
N TRP A 728 16.81 43.91 20.20
CA TRP A 728 16.26 43.76 21.55
C TRP A 728 15.77 45.08 22.14
N GLU A 729 16.36 46.21 21.73
CA GLU A 729 15.93 47.54 22.18
C GLU A 729 14.49 47.83 21.75
N GLY A 730 14.09 47.34 20.57
CA GLY A 730 12.70 47.41 20.09
C GLY A 730 11.70 46.62 20.95
N LEU A 731 12.14 45.56 21.63
CA LEU A 731 11.33 44.77 22.56
C LEU A 731 11.29 45.35 23.98
N HIS A 732 12.28 46.19 24.31
CA HIS A 732 12.53 46.73 25.65
C HIS A 732 12.11 48.21 25.79
N ALA A 733 11.62 48.85 24.72
CA ALA A 733 11.34 50.29 24.69
C ALA A 733 10.31 50.72 25.77
N PRO A 734 10.71 51.55 26.76
CA PRO A 734 9.80 51.99 27.82
C PRO A 734 8.69 52.87 27.24
N GLY A 735 7.42 52.44 27.42
CA GLY A 735 6.24 53.11 26.90
C GLY A 735 5.79 52.68 25.49
N ALA A 736 6.37 51.61 24.93
CA ALA A 736 5.89 50.98 23.69
C ALA A 736 4.59 50.17 23.93
N PRO A 737 3.73 50.02 22.90
CA PRO A 737 2.52 49.20 23.01
C PRO A 737 2.88 47.72 23.24
N VAL A 738 2.02 47.01 23.97
CA VAL A 738 2.16 45.55 24.16
C VAL A 738 2.11 44.86 22.79
N LEU A 739 3.14 44.09 22.48
CA LEU A 739 3.26 43.31 21.24
C LEU A 739 2.51 41.98 21.39
N SER A 740 1.87 41.52 20.33
CA SER A 740 1.18 40.21 20.29
C SER A 740 2.11 39.01 20.07
N LEU A 741 3.43 39.22 20.08
CA LEU A 741 4.42 38.24 19.66
C LEU A 741 4.46 37.05 20.64
N GLN A 742 4.16 35.86 20.12
CA GLN A 742 4.16 34.58 20.85
C GLN A 742 5.39 33.73 20.54
N ALA A 743 5.97 33.84 19.34
CA ALA A 743 7.15 33.08 18.95
C ALA A 743 8.17 33.96 18.20
N LEU A 744 9.43 33.91 18.64
CA LEU A 744 10.56 34.57 17.99
C LEU A 744 11.67 33.55 17.71
N SER A 745 12.08 33.45 16.45
CA SER A 745 13.18 32.59 16.01
C SER A 745 14.29 33.41 15.37
N ALA A 746 15.48 33.38 15.96
CA ALA A 746 16.71 34.03 15.49
C ALA A 746 17.90 33.06 15.51
N VAL A 747 17.67 31.84 15.02
CA VAL A 747 18.66 30.76 14.94
C VAL A 747 19.74 31.14 13.93
N GLY A 748 21.02 30.92 14.25
CA GLY A 748 22.14 31.18 13.33
C GLY A 748 22.55 32.65 13.17
N CYS A 749 21.98 33.58 13.95
CA CYS A 749 22.32 35.00 13.92
C CYS A 749 23.66 35.29 14.63
N LYS A 750 24.77 35.24 13.89
CA LYS A 750 26.13 35.33 14.44
C LYS A 750 26.54 36.70 14.99
N LYS A 751 25.88 37.81 14.63
CA LYS A 751 26.19 39.16 15.13
C LYS A 751 25.44 39.53 16.40
N LEU A 752 24.49 38.70 16.82
CA LEU A 752 23.74 38.87 18.04
C LEU A 752 24.65 38.50 19.23
N ARG A 753 24.82 39.38 20.21
CA ARG A 753 25.85 39.24 21.27
C ARG A 753 25.26 39.14 22.68
N SER A 754 24.34 40.03 23.03
CA SER A 754 23.61 40.01 24.30
C SER A 754 22.12 40.04 24.03
N CYS A 755 21.35 39.38 24.88
CA CYS A 755 19.89 39.41 24.87
C CYS A 755 19.40 39.56 26.30
N TRP A 756 18.85 40.73 26.61
CA TRP A 756 18.31 41.08 27.93
C TRP A 756 16.85 41.45 27.75
N LEU A 757 15.94 40.61 28.25
CA LEU A 757 14.51 40.83 28.16
C LEU A 757 13.92 40.72 29.57
N GLY A 758 13.42 41.84 30.09
CA GLY A 758 12.73 41.88 31.39
C GLY A 758 13.63 41.91 32.61
N LEU A 759 14.95 41.92 32.40
CA LEU A 759 15.95 42.08 33.43
C LEU A 759 16.87 43.25 33.06
N GLN A 760 17.11 44.15 34.01
CA GLN A 760 18.14 45.18 33.93
C GLN A 760 19.08 45.12 35.13
N PRO A 761 20.29 45.68 35.04
CA PRO A 761 21.23 45.72 36.16
C PRO A 761 20.71 46.67 37.25
N ALA A 762 20.87 46.31 38.52
CA ALA A 762 20.27 47.01 39.66
C ALA A 762 20.82 48.43 39.93
N SER A 763 22.01 48.78 39.43
CA SER A 763 22.58 50.13 39.57
C SER A 763 23.17 50.67 38.25
N ALA A 764 23.14 51.99 38.07
CA ALA A 764 23.70 52.65 36.88
C ALA A 764 25.23 52.49 36.75
N ALA A 765 25.94 52.34 37.88
CA ALA A 765 27.38 52.06 37.90
C ALA A 765 27.68 50.63 37.43
N ASP A 766 26.85 49.66 37.82
CA ASP A 766 26.94 48.27 37.37
C ASP A 766 26.59 48.15 35.89
N ALA A 767 25.57 48.88 35.42
CA ALA A 767 25.22 48.95 34.00
C ALA A 767 26.36 49.49 33.13
N ALA A 768 27.02 50.58 33.55
CA ALA A 768 28.17 51.16 32.83
C ALA A 768 29.42 50.26 32.88
N THR A 769 29.55 49.44 33.93
CA THR A 769 30.65 48.47 34.07
C THR A 769 30.39 47.23 33.23
N GLN A 770 29.17 46.70 33.23
CA GLN A 770 28.73 45.61 32.36
C GLN A 770 28.78 45.99 30.88
N GLN A 771 28.34 47.19 30.49
CA GLN A 771 28.47 47.68 29.11
C GLN A 771 29.94 47.80 28.67
N ARG A 772 30.85 48.24 29.55
CA ARG A 772 32.30 48.27 29.26
C ARG A 772 32.90 46.85 29.14
N LEU A 773 32.50 45.92 30.00
CA LEU A 773 32.96 44.53 29.98
C LEU A 773 32.43 43.75 28.75
N LEU A 774 31.20 44.03 28.33
CA LEU A 774 30.60 43.54 27.09
C LEU A 774 31.31 44.12 25.86
N ALA A 775 31.60 45.42 25.84
CA ALA A 775 32.34 46.07 24.76
C ALA A 775 33.79 45.54 24.63
N ALA A 776 34.40 45.14 25.76
CA ALA A 776 35.73 44.52 25.79
C ALA A 776 35.71 43.02 25.46
N ASN A 777 34.55 42.39 25.24
CA ASN A 777 34.39 40.93 25.06
C ASN A 777 34.93 40.08 26.24
N MET A 778 35.09 40.68 27.41
CA MET A 778 35.63 40.07 28.62
C MET A 778 34.54 40.04 29.69
N TYR A 779 33.69 39.03 29.66
CA TYR A 779 32.88 38.71 30.83
C TYR A 779 33.40 37.38 31.41
N SER A 780 34.07 37.47 32.55
CA SER A 780 34.30 36.36 33.47
C SER A 780 33.12 36.25 34.43
N PRO A 781 32.68 35.05 34.83
CA PRO A 781 31.59 34.89 35.79
C PRO A 781 31.95 35.64 37.09
N PRO A 782 31.06 36.46 37.67
CA PRO A 782 31.35 37.15 38.92
C PRO A 782 31.55 36.12 40.03
N SER A 783 32.67 36.22 40.75
CA SER A 783 33.08 35.31 41.83
C SER A 783 32.37 35.58 43.17
N SER A 784 31.41 36.51 43.23
CA SER A 784 30.67 36.85 44.43
C SER A 784 29.15 36.75 44.19
N PHE A 785 28.47 36.10 45.14
CA PHE A 785 27.03 35.94 45.24
C PHE A 785 26.29 37.30 45.24
N ASP A 786 25.95 37.82 44.07
CA ASP A 786 24.68 38.50 43.76
C ASP A 786 24.78 39.10 42.35
N THR A 787 24.17 38.46 41.36
CA THR A 787 23.86 39.12 40.10
C THR A 787 22.66 40.01 40.36
N ALA A 788 22.90 41.28 40.73
CA ALA A 788 21.85 42.23 41.02
C ALA A 788 21.09 42.61 39.74
N TRP A 789 20.18 41.75 39.28
CA TRP A 789 19.24 42.03 38.21
C TRP A 789 17.90 42.44 38.82
N THR A 790 17.35 43.56 38.37
CA THR A 790 16.00 44.00 38.70
C THR A 790 15.06 43.69 37.54
N GLN A 791 13.86 43.22 37.86
CA GLN A 791 12.82 42.98 36.86
C GLN A 791 12.27 44.31 36.35
N VAL A 792 12.14 44.42 35.03
CA VAL A 792 11.63 45.60 34.34
C VAL A 792 10.49 45.17 33.41
N PRO A 793 9.40 45.96 33.28
CA PRO A 793 8.34 45.65 32.33
C PRO A 793 8.87 45.56 30.89
N VAL A 794 8.40 44.56 30.13
CA VAL A 794 8.75 44.30 28.73
C VAL A 794 7.51 44.35 27.87
N SER A 795 7.66 44.80 26.62
CA SER A 795 6.58 44.86 25.64
C SER A 795 6.12 43.48 25.11
N VAL A 796 6.87 42.40 25.37
CA VAL A 796 6.58 41.01 24.92
C VAL A 796 6.28 40.04 26.06
N SER A 797 5.43 40.45 27.00
CA SER A 797 5.04 39.60 28.13
C SER A 797 4.38 38.27 27.72
N GLY A 798 3.78 38.20 26.52
CA GLY A 798 3.12 37.01 25.96
C GLY A 798 4.02 36.06 25.14
N LEU A 799 5.34 36.27 25.09
CA LEU A 799 6.25 35.42 24.32
C LEU A 799 6.34 34.02 24.94
N GLN A 800 5.96 33.00 24.17
CA GLN A 800 5.94 31.58 24.57
C GLN A 800 7.17 30.82 24.07
N THR A 801 7.64 31.10 22.86
CA THR A 801 8.77 30.40 22.25
C THR A 801 9.88 31.36 21.86
N LEU A 802 11.11 31.08 22.30
CA LEU A 802 12.31 31.82 21.92
C LEU A 802 13.38 30.85 21.42
N ARG A 803 13.74 30.96 20.14
CA ARG A 803 14.81 30.15 19.52
C ARG A 803 16.01 31.02 19.14
N LEU A 804 17.15 30.70 19.73
CA LEU A 804 18.45 31.37 19.58
C LEU A 804 19.59 30.38 19.29
N GLY A 805 19.28 29.13 18.94
CA GLY A 805 20.31 28.13 18.61
C GLY A 805 21.27 28.61 17.51
N LEU A 806 22.53 28.14 17.52
CA LEU A 806 23.60 28.52 16.57
C LEU A 806 23.89 30.03 16.46
N SER A 807 23.35 30.86 17.36
CA SER A 807 23.58 32.31 17.38
C SER A 807 24.88 32.69 18.09
N GLY A 808 25.30 33.95 17.94
CA GLY A 808 26.51 34.49 18.59
C GLY A 808 26.31 34.95 20.04
N VAL A 809 25.20 34.58 20.70
CA VAL A 809 24.83 35.07 22.03
C VAL A 809 25.88 34.66 23.06
N ARG A 810 26.35 35.64 23.84
CA ARG A 810 27.32 35.47 24.93
C ARG A 810 26.70 35.63 26.31
N SER A 811 25.72 36.52 26.44
CA SER A 811 24.99 36.78 27.68
C SER A 811 23.49 36.77 27.38
N LEU A 812 22.76 35.91 28.08
CA LEU A 812 21.32 35.76 27.99
C LEU A 812 20.70 35.97 29.38
N ALA A 813 19.88 37.01 29.52
CA ALA A 813 19.15 37.31 30.75
C ALA A 813 17.67 37.50 30.42
N LEU A 814 16.80 36.60 30.92
CA LEU A 814 15.38 36.58 30.56
C LEU A 814 14.50 36.58 31.83
N ALA A 815 13.57 37.53 31.94
CA ALA A 815 12.42 37.48 32.83
C ALA A 815 11.14 37.59 31.99
N LEU A 816 10.70 36.46 31.45
CA LEU A 816 9.53 36.36 30.61
C LEU A 816 8.51 35.42 31.27
N PRO A 817 7.36 35.95 31.74
CA PRO A 817 6.42 35.17 32.54
C PRO A 817 5.68 34.08 31.74
N SER A 818 5.55 34.24 30.42
CA SER A 818 4.83 33.30 29.54
C SER A 818 5.73 32.37 28.72
N LEU A 819 7.07 32.44 28.88
CA LEU A 819 8.00 31.66 28.07
C LEU A 819 7.93 30.18 28.44
N THR A 820 7.47 29.32 27.52
CA THR A 820 7.34 27.87 27.70
C THR A 820 8.48 27.09 27.05
N SER A 821 9.06 27.61 25.96
CA SER A 821 10.12 26.94 25.20
C SER A 821 11.31 27.86 24.92
N LEU A 822 12.50 27.41 25.33
CA LEU A 822 13.77 28.08 25.09
C LEU A 822 14.73 27.14 24.35
N ASP A 823 15.22 27.57 23.19
CA ASP A 823 16.23 26.86 22.42
C ASP A 823 17.48 27.73 22.27
N VAL A 824 18.57 27.33 22.90
CA VAL A 824 19.91 27.93 22.79
C VAL A 824 20.93 26.89 22.35
N ASN A 825 20.50 25.89 21.58
CA ASN A 825 21.39 24.81 21.15
C ASN A 825 22.59 25.34 20.35
N ASN A 826 23.77 24.82 20.67
CA ASN A 826 25.02 25.06 19.96
C ASN A 826 25.40 26.56 19.89
N THR A 827 25.02 27.34 20.91
CA THR A 827 25.53 28.71 21.12
C THR A 827 26.92 28.65 21.75
N ALA A 828 27.94 28.45 20.91
CA ALA A 828 29.31 28.16 21.36
C ALA A 828 29.96 29.29 22.18
N GLU A 829 29.47 30.53 22.09
CA GLU A 829 30.04 31.69 22.80
C GLU A 829 29.30 32.06 24.10
N LEU A 830 28.26 31.29 24.48
CA LEU A 830 27.43 31.57 25.65
C LEU A 830 28.24 31.41 26.95
N ARG A 831 28.39 32.51 27.69
CA ARG A 831 29.17 32.59 28.95
C ARG A 831 28.29 32.85 30.18
N CYS A 832 27.12 33.45 29.97
CA CYS A 832 26.22 33.86 31.03
C CYS A 832 24.77 33.53 30.63
N LEU A 833 24.07 32.85 31.53
CA LEU A 833 22.67 32.46 31.40
C LEU A 833 21.97 32.77 32.73
N GLU A 834 20.96 33.63 32.70
CA GLU A 834 20.14 34.02 33.85
C GLU A 834 18.66 33.95 33.45
N LEU A 835 17.85 33.15 34.17
CA LEU A 835 16.46 32.87 33.79
C LEU A 835 15.53 33.08 34.99
N HIS A 836 14.56 33.98 34.83
CA HIS A 836 13.44 34.23 35.72
C HIS A 836 12.13 33.94 34.96
N CYS A 837 12.00 32.72 34.44
CA CYS A 837 10.91 32.30 33.57
C CYS A 837 10.07 31.19 34.24
N PRO A 838 9.04 31.54 35.05
CA PRO A 838 8.31 30.56 35.87
C PRO A 838 7.44 29.58 35.07
N ALA A 839 7.17 29.86 33.79
CA ALA A 839 6.36 29.01 32.91
C ALA A 839 7.17 28.09 31.97
N LEU A 840 8.51 28.04 32.14
CA LEU A 840 9.39 27.32 31.22
C LEU A 840 9.21 25.80 31.35
N LEU A 841 8.73 25.15 30.28
CA LEU A 841 8.48 23.70 30.20
C LEU A 841 9.62 22.94 29.54
N THR A 842 10.18 23.50 28.46
CA THR A 842 11.23 22.86 27.66
C THR A 842 12.41 23.80 27.46
N ALA A 843 13.62 23.31 27.73
CA ALA A 843 14.86 24.03 27.49
C ALA A 843 15.87 23.15 26.76
N TYR A 844 16.40 23.64 25.64
CA TYR A 844 17.45 22.99 24.87
C TYR A 844 18.74 23.81 24.91
N VAL A 845 19.77 23.25 25.53
CA VAL A 845 21.09 23.84 25.81
C VAL A 845 22.20 22.86 25.42
N GLN A 846 22.06 22.18 24.29
CA GLN A 846 23.05 21.24 23.80
C GLN A 846 24.31 21.97 23.31
N ALA A 847 25.49 21.37 23.48
CA ALA A 847 26.77 21.84 22.92
C ALA A 847 27.19 23.29 23.29
N CYS A 848 26.75 23.82 24.42
CA CYS A 848 27.13 25.13 24.97
C CYS A 848 28.41 25.05 25.82
N LYS A 849 29.55 24.74 25.17
CA LYS A 849 30.81 24.37 25.85
C LYS A 849 31.44 25.44 26.73
N VAL A 850 31.12 26.71 26.51
CA VAL A 850 31.74 27.84 27.21
C VAL A 850 30.93 28.28 28.44
N LEU A 851 29.71 27.77 28.58
CA LEU A 851 28.83 28.09 29.72
C LEU A 851 29.31 27.30 30.94
N PRO A 852 29.70 27.97 32.05
CA PRO A 852 30.11 27.28 33.26
C PRO A 852 28.96 26.44 33.83
N GLY A 853 29.23 25.18 34.18
CA GLY A 853 28.20 24.26 34.67
C GLY A 853 27.44 24.74 35.92
N GLN A 854 28.09 25.52 36.80
CA GLN A 854 27.45 26.12 37.98
C GLN A 854 26.39 27.18 37.61
N LEU A 855 26.60 27.92 36.51
CA LEU A 855 25.64 28.91 36.04
C LEU A 855 24.46 28.24 35.33
N LEU A 856 24.68 27.13 34.63
CA LEU A 856 23.61 26.31 34.05
C LEU A 856 22.68 25.78 35.15
N GLU A 857 23.25 25.18 36.20
CA GLU A 857 22.49 24.69 37.35
C GLU A 857 21.67 25.81 38.00
N ARG A 858 22.30 26.96 38.30
CA ARG A 858 21.63 28.11 38.91
C ARG A 858 20.50 28.68 38.06
N ALA A 859 20.69 28.79 36.75
CA ALA A 859 19.67 29.36 35.85
C ALA A 859 18.37 28.56 35.84
N PHE A 860 18.45 27.22 35.90
CA PHE A 860 17.26 26.37 35.85
C PHE A 860 16.68 26.04 37.22
N CYS A 861 17.41 26.22 38.32
CA CYS A 861 16.86 26.03 39.68
C CYS A 861 15.64 26.91 39.99
N GLY A 862 15.47 28.05 39.32
CA GLY A 862 14.29 28.92 39.44
C GLY A 862 13.08 28.51 38.58
N CYS A 863 13.21 27.49 37.72
CA CYS A 863 12.19 27.08 36.75
C CYS A 863 11.39 25.86 37.28
N THR A 864 10.48 26.10 38.22
CA THR A 864 9.81 25.02 38.99
C THR A 864 8.93 24.07 38.17
N VAL A 865 8.45 24.50 37.00
CA VAL A 865 7.57 23.71 36.10
C VAL A 865 8.31 23.01 34.95
N LEU A 866 9.65 23.09 34.91
CA LEU A 866 10.46 22.54 33.83
C LEU A 866 10.28 21.01 33.70
N GLU A 867 9.88 20.54 32.51
CA GLU A 867 9.65 19.11 32.23
C GLU A 867 10.79 18.47 31.45
N THR A 868 11.37 19.20 30.49
CA THR A 868 12.44 18.71 29.61
C THR A 868 13.62 19.67 29.62
N LEU A 869 14.80 19.15 29.98
CA LEU A 869 16.08 19.85 29.86
C LEU A 869 17.06 18.99 29.07
N ASP A 870 17.53 19.52 27.95
CA ASP A 870 18.57 18.87 27.16
C ASP A 870 19.88 19.66 27.24
N ALA A 871 20.87 19.10 27.91
CA ALA A 871 22.20 19.68 28.12
C ALA A 871 23.32 18.75 27.60
N GLN A 872 23.03 17.91 26.61
CA GLN A 872 24.05 17.03 26.01
C GLN A 872 25.21 17.85 25.44
N HIS A 873 26.45 17.38 25.67
CA HIS A 873 27.68 18.03 25.21
C HIS A 873 27.94 19.44 25.78
N SER A 874 27.21 19.83 26.84
CA SER A 874 27.47 21.00 27.67
C SER A 874 28.09 20.57 29.01
N GLU A 875 28.76 21.49 29.70
CA GLU A 875 29.35 21.19 31.02
C GLU A 875 28.23 21.09 32.07
N VAL A 876 28.05 19.90 32.65
CA VAL A 876 27.08 19.65 33.73
C VAL A 876 27.84 19.17 34.97
N PRO A 877 27.78 19.91 36.10
CA PRO A 877 28.44 19.49 37.33
C PRO A 877 27.92 18.13 37.82
N PRO A 878 28.75 17.28 38.44
CA PRO A 878 28.31 15.96 38.91
C PRO A 878 27.21 16.02 39.98
N ALA A 879 27.09 17.12 40.72
CA ALA A 879 26.01 17.35 41.70
C ALA A 879 24.72 17.93 41.09
N ALA A 880 24.80 18.52 39.89
CA ALA A 880 23.69 19.22 39.26
C ALA A 880 22.46 18.33 38.94
N PRO A 881 22.58 17.05 38.50
CA PRO A 881 21.41 16.21 38.29
C PRO A 881 20.56 16.00 39.55
N VAL A 882 21.18 15.97 40.73
CA VAL A 882 20.49 15.79 42.01
C VAL A 882 19.83 17.10 42.44
N HIS A 883 20.57 18.22 42.39
CA HIS A 883 20.05 19.52 42.78
C HIS A 883 18.96 20.02 41.82
N LEU A 884 19.12 19.86 40.50
CA LEU A 884 18.10 20.27 39.52
C LEU A 884 16.81 19.47 39.68
N ARG A 885 16.88 18.17 40.00
CA ARG A 885 15.68 17.37 40.34
C ARG A 885 15.03 17.79 41.64
N ALA A 886 15.80 18.31 42.60
CA ALA A 886 15.26 18.84 43.86
C ALA A 886 14.58 20.21 43.66
N CYS A 887 15.14 21.08 42.81
CA CYS A 887 14.61 22.40 42.52
C CYS A 887 13.47 22.39 41.47
N CYS A 888 13.49 21.43 40.54
CA CYS A 888 12.49 21.27 39.47
C CYS A 888 11.74 19.93 39.65
N PRO A 889 10.70 19.87 40.50
CA PRO A 889 10.00 18.63 40.82
C PRO A 889 9.27 17.98 39.63
N HIS A 890 9.06 18.74 38.55
CA HIS A 890 8.38 18.28 37.34
C HIS A 890 9.33 17.80 36.22
N LEU A 891 10.66 17.80 36.44
CA LEU A 891 11.65 17.44 35.43
C LEU A 891 11.62 15.94 35.11
N ARG A 892 11.00 15.58 33.98
CA ARG A 892 10.84 14.19 33.50
C ARG A 892 12.02 13.73 32.67
N VAL A 893 12.48 14.59 31.77
CA VAL A 893 13.52 14.26 30.78
C VAL A 893 14.70 15.19 31.02
N PHE A 894 15.81 14.62 31.51
CA PHE A 894 17.08 15.32 31.61
C PHE A 894 18.16 14.56 30.83
N LEU A 895 18.57 15.12 29.70
CA LEU A 895 19.58 14.55 28.83
C LEU A 895 20.91 15.28 29.08
N HIS A 896 21.93 14.57 29.55
CA HIS A 896 23.27 15.13 29.75
C HIS A 896 24.35 14.10 29.38
N THR A 897 25.56 14.58 29.04
CA THR A 897 26.71 13.71 28.78
C THR A 897 27.41 13.37 30.11
N SER A 898 27.54 12.09 30.44
CA SER A 898 28.29 11.64 31.62
C SER A 898 29.80 11.75 31.39
N ALA A 899 30.55 12.34 32.32
CA ALA A 899 32.00 12.33 32.29
C ALA A 899 32.53 10.89 32.46
N PRO A 900 33.64 10.49 31.79
CA PRO A 900 34.25 9.18 32.02
C PRO A 900 34.88 9.12 33.42
N GLU A 901 34.57 8.06 34.19
CA GLU A 901 35.24 7.78 35.46
C GLU A 901 36.75 7.53 35.23
N PRO A 902 37.64 8.03 36.10
CA PRO A 902 39.07 7.76 35.98
C PRO A 902 39.36 6.27 36.24
N PRO A 903 40.29 5.63 35.51
CA PRO A 903 40.59 4.21 35.69
C PRO A 903 41.30 3.95 37.03
N ALA A 904 40.93 2.86 37.69
CA ALA A 904 41.53 2.40 38.93
C ALA A 904 43.03 2.06 38.75
N SER A 905 43.86 2.45 39.73
CA SER A 905 45.31 2.22 39.75
C SER A 905 45.70 0.73 39.74
N PRO A 906 46.73 0.30 38.99
CA PRO A 906 47.15 -1.11 38.97
C PRO A 906 48.08 -1.45 40.15
N GLY A 907 47.80 -2.57 40.82
CA GLY A 907 48.69 -3.21 41.81
C GLY A 907 49.85 -3.99 41.17
N PRO A 908 50.83 -4.47 41.96
CA PRO A 908 52.14 -4.89 41.46
C PRO A 908 52.14 -6.29 40.81
N PHE A 909 53.06 -6.44 39.86
CA PHE A 909 53.38 -7.61 39.03
C PHE A 909 53.76 -8.88 39.80
N CYS A 910 53.51 -10.05 39.19
CA CYS A 910 54.38 -11.23 39.28
C CYS A 910 54.38 -12.04 37.96
N GLU A 911 55.50 -11.92 37.26
CA GLU A 911 56.33 -12.94 36.60
C GLU A 911 55.72 -14.14 35.84
N SER A 912 56.11 -14.18 34.56
CA SER A 912 56.23 -15.35 33.68
C SER A 912 57.31 -16.35 34.15
N PRO A 913 57.36 -17.55 33.56
CA PRO A 913 58.67 -18.11 33.23
C PRO A 913 58.81 -18.53 31.77
N GLU A 914 59.98 -18.17 31.24
CA GLU A 914 60.53 -18.52 29.93
C GLU A 914 61.02 -19.98 29.87
N SER A 915 61.22 -20.45 28.63
CA SER A 915 61.80 -21.74 28.27
C SER A 915 63.33 -21.73 28.27
N SER A 916 63.96 -22.65 29.02
CA SER A 916 64.96 -23.64 28.55
C SER A 916 65.82 -24.16 29.72
N GLY A 917 65.82 -25.48 29.94
CA GLY A 917 66.59 -26.18 30.97
C GLY A 917 65.92 -27.46 31.42
#